data_AF-A0A3P5XZW4-F1
#
_entry.id   AF-A0A3P5XZW4-F1
#
_cell.length_a   1.000
_cell.length_b   1.000
_cell.length_c   1.000
_cell.angle_alpha   90.00
_cell.angle_beta   90.00
_cell.angle_gamma   90.00
#
_symmetry.space_group_name_H-M   'P 1'
#
loop_
_entity.id
_entity.type
_entity.pdbx_description
1 polymer ?
#
loop_
_entity_poly.entity_id
_entity_poly.type
_entity_poly.pdbx_seq_one_letter_code
_entity_poly.pdbx_strand_id
1 'polypeptide(L)'
;MINLTRHRVINLITAGVPLEAVLYTRRHCSSHSPDKFTFPPLLKSCAKLGDATQGRTLHAQIIKTGFFVDYFTATALVSMYMKVKQTRDALNLLDEMPERSVASVNAAVSGLLENGFAREAFRMFGEARFSGSGTNSVTVASVLSSCDDVEGGMQMHCLAMKSGFQTEVYVGTSLVSMYSRCGEWVLAARVFEKVPLKSVVTYNAFISGLMENGVPRLVPSVFNLMRKFSDEEPNAVTFINAVSACASLMHLQYARQIHGLVMKKPFRFDTMVGTSLIDMYSKCRCWESAYGVFTEMKGTRNLISWNSVISGMMINGQHEVAVELFERLDSEGLKPDSATWNSLISGFSQLGKVVEAFKFFERMISVVVAPSLKCLTSLLSACSDTWVLKNGKEIHGHVIKAAAERDVFVSTSLMDMYMKCGLSLWARRIFDRFEPKPKDPVFWNVMISSYGKHGECESAIEIFDLLREEKVEPSLSTFTAILSACSHCGDVEKGVQIFSLMQEDYGFKPSTDHIGCMVDLLCRFGRLREAKEVIDQISEPSSSVYSSLLGACRQHLNPVLGEEAAMKLAELEPENPAPFVILSSIYAALERWEDVESIRRVIDEKQLVKLPGFSTGPITTTGEKFKNDAVLCKTTDIEQALTVSYAGERKFQNLTKKKKTTLLDDGSAIRYWVNEDSDSSWSRLYRNDPGEEWEDV
;
A
#
# COMPACT_ATOMS: atom_id res chain seq x y z
N MET A 1 17.31 -55.86 31.73
CA MET A 1 17.05 -54.81 32.75
C MET A 1 17.28 -53.39 32.22
N ILE A 2 18.36 -53.10 31.47
CA ILE A 2 18.60 -51.80 30.79
C ILE A 2 17.45 -51.38 29.84
N ASN A 3 16.80 -52.36 29.19
CA ASN A 3 15.67 -52.11 28.30
C ASN A 3 14.40 -51.59 29.02
N LEU A 4 14.21 -51.86 30.32
CA LEU A 4 13.00 -51.44 31.05
C LEU A 4 12.98 -49.94 31.35
N THR A 5 14.13 -49.36 31.73
CA THR A 5 14.29 -47.92 31.95
C THR A 5 14.12 -47.13 30.65
N ARG A 6 14.74 -47.59 29.56
CA ARG A 6 14.58 -47.00 28.22
C ARG A 6 13.12 -47.03 27.76
N HIS A 7 12.44 -48.16 27.91
CA HIS A 7 11.05 -48.30 27.45
C HIS A 7 10.10 -47.41 28.24
N ARG A 8 10.31 -47.27 29.56
CA ARG A 8 9.48 -46.42 30.42
C ARG A 8 9.69 -44.93 30.19
N VAL A 9 10.93 -44.50 29.92
CA VAL A 9 11.24 -43.11 29.53
C VAL A 9 10.62 -42.77 28.18
N ILE A 10 10.72 -43.66 27.19
CA ILE A 10 10.09 -43.46 25.88
C ILE A 10 8.56 -43.39 26.04
N ASN A 11 7.95 -44.27 26.84
CA ASN A 11 6.51 -44.26 27.08
C ASN A 11 6.01 -42.96 27.72
N LEU A 12 6.75 -42.40 28.68
CA LEU A 12 6.42 -41.11 29.31
C LEU A 12 6.54 -39.93 28.33
N ILE A 13 7.54 -39.97 27.44
CA ILE A 13 7.72 -38.97 26.38
C ILE A 13 6.59 -39.07 25.35
N THR A 14 6.20 -40.27 24.92
CA THR A 14 5.10 -40.48 23.98
C THR A 14 3.73 -40.16 24.59
N ALA A 15 3.59 -40.31 25.91
CA ALA A 15 2.39 -39.92 26.66
C ALA A 15 2.28 -38.41 26.89
N GLY A 16 3.25 -37.61 26.43
CA GLY A 16 3.20 -36.15 26.53
C GLY A 16 3.57 -35.59 27.89
N VAL A 17 4.26 -36.37 28.75
CA VAL A 17 4.68 -35.95 30.11
C VAL A 17 6.23 -35.90 30.21
N PRO A 18 6.89 -35.01 29.45
CA PRO A 18 8.35 -34.96 29.35
C PRO A 18 9.06 -34.61 30.68
N LEU A 19 8.41 -33.81 31.52
CA LEU A 19 8.93 -33.42 32.84
C LEU A 19 9.06 -34.63 33.79
N GLU A 20 8.07 -35.53 33.76
CA GLU A 20 8.11 -36.76 34.56
C GLU A 20 9.19 -37.73 34.08
N ALA A 21 9.46 -37.78 32.77
CA ALA A 21 10.54 -38.60 32.21
C ALA A 21 11.93 -38.14 32.69
N VAL A 22 12.16 -36.82 32.81
CA VAL A 22 13.39 -36.23 33.33
C VAL A 22 13.52 -36.45 34.85
N LEU A 23 12.43 -36.29 35.59
CA LEU A 23 12.41 -36.55 37.04
C LEU A 23 12.60 -38.04 37.37
N TYR A 24 12.07 -38.94 36.54
CA TYR A 24 12.22 -40.39 36.68
C TYR A 24 13.68 -40.82 36.53
N THR A 25 14.39 -40.30 35.53
CA THR A 25 15.82 -40.58 35.34
C THR A 25 16.64 -40.07 36.52
N ARG A 26 16.34 -38.87 37.05
CA ARG A 26 17.00 -38.33 38.26
C ARG A 26 16.79 -39.18 39.51
N ARG A 27 15.57 -39.66 39.75
CA ARG A 27 15.22 -40.46 40.96
C ARG A 27 15.82 -41.86 40.95
N HIS A 28 16.13 -42.40 39.77
CA HIS A 28 16.57 -43.78 39.64
C HIS A 28 18.03 -43.95 39.18
N CYS A 29 18.83 -42.88 39.05
CA CYS A 29 20.26 -42.96 38.69
C CYS A 29 21.09 -43.89 39.61
N SER A 30 20.73 -44.04 40.88
CA SER A 30 21.42 -44.91 41.84
C SER A 30 20.99 -46.39 41.76
N SER A 31 19.85 -46.68 41.13
CA SER A 31 19.29 -48.05 41.02
C SER A 31 19.35 -48.61 39.60
N HIS A 32 19.37 -47.75 38.57
CA HIS A 32 19.34 -48.14 37.16
C HIS A 32 20.15 -47.12 36.33
N SER A 33 21.31 -47.53 35.81
CA SER A 33 22.15 -46.65 34.99
C SER A 33 21.46 -46.30 33.66
N PRO A 34 21.30 -45.02 33.30
CA PRO A 34 20.91 -44.63 31.94
C PRO A 34 21.99 -45.07 30.94
N ASP A 35 21.57 -45.37 29.71
CA ASP A 35 22.45 -45.72 28.60
C ASP A 35 22.53 -44.56 27.57
N LYS A 36 23.45 -44.67 26.60
CA LYS A 36 23.61 -43.70 25.52
C LYS A 36 22.34 -43.45 24.68
N PHE A 37 21.37 -44.36 24.69
CA PHE A 37 20.11 -44.21 23.95
C PHE A 37 18.99 -43.55 24.77
N THR A 38 19.20 -43.38 26.08
CA THR A 38 18.22 -42.77 27.00
C THR A 38 18.28 -41.24 26.96
N PHE A 39 19.45 -40.65 26.70
CA PHE A 39 19.65 -39.20 26.73
C PHE A 39 19.07 -38.42 25.53
N PRO A 40 19.22 -38.84 24.26
CA PRO A 40 18.72 -38.05 23.12
C PRO A 40 17.21 -37.75 23.15
N PRO A 41 16.30 -38.69 23.52
CA PRO A 41 14.88 -38.39 23.67
C PRO A 41 14.58 -37.38 24.79
N LEU A 42 15.30 -37.45 25.92
CA LEU A 42 15.13 -36.52 27.04
C LEU A 42 15.58 -35.10 26.65
N LEU A 43 16.71 -34.98 25.95
CA LEU A 43 17.22 -33.70 25.44
C LEU A 43 16.26 -33.08 24.41
N LYS A 44 15.68 -33.88 23.52
CA LYS A 44 14.67 -33.43 22.56
C LYS A 44 13.42 -32.91 23.27
N SER A 45 13.02 -33.54 24.37
CA SER A 45 11.92 -33.10 25.22
C SER A 45 12.24 -31.76 25.91
N CYS A 46 13.43 -31.60 26.50
CA CYS A 46 13.86 -30.31 27.08
C CYS A 46 13.89 -29.20 26.02
N ALA A 47 14.37 -29.49 24.81
CA ALA A 47 14.38 -28.56 23.69
C ALA A 47 12.96 -28.12 23.29
N LYS A 48 11.98 -29.03 23.31
CA LYS A 48 10.57 -28.73 23.01
C LYS A 48 9.92 -27.87 24.10
N LEU A 49 10.31 -28.07 25.36
CA LEU A 49 9.80 -27.30 26.50
C LEU A 49 10.48 -25.93 26.67
N GLY A 50 11.63 -25.71 26.01
CA GLY A 50 12.44 -24.51 26.23
C GLY A 50 13.13 -24.48 27.61
N ASP A 51 13.23 -25.62 28.31
CA ASP A 51 13.76 -25.66 29.68
C ASP A 51 15.29 -25.85 29.69
N ALA A 52 16.00 -24.72 29.79
CA ALA A 52 17.46 -24.68 29.88
C ALA A 52 18.03 -25.36 31.13
N THR A 53 17.28 -25.29 32.25
CA THR A 53 17.78 -25.74 33.56
C THR A 53 17.87 -27.26 33.59
N GLN A 54 16.87 -27.93 33.05
CA GLN A 54 16.87 -29.39 32.90
C GLN A 54 17.86 -29.83 31.84
N GLY A 55 17.97 -29.10 30.73
CA GLY A 55 19.00 -29.36 29.71
C GLY A 55 20.42 -29.38 30.28
N ARG A 56 20.78 -28.37 31.09
CA ARG A 56 22.09 -28.30 31.78
C ARG A 56 22.28 -29.41 32.81
N THR A 57 21.22 -29.81 33.50
CA THR A 57 21.27 -30.91 34.48
C THR A 57 21.56 -32.24 33.78
N LEU A 58 20.90 -32.51 32.64
CA LEU A 58 21.16 -33.68 31.81
C LEU A 58 22.57 -33.63 31.22
N HIS A 59 23.04 -32.47 30.76
CA HIS A 59 24.40 -32.29 30.28
C HIS A 59 25.45 -32.68 31.34
N ALA A 60 25.29 -32.21 32.58
CA ALA A 60 26.19 -32.59 33.68
C ALA A 60 26.17 -34.11 33.97
N GLN A 61 25.01 -34.76 33.84
CA GLN A 61 24.90 -36.22 33.97
C GLN A 61 25.60 -36.96 32.83
N ILE A 62 25.50 -36.48 31.60
CA ILE A 62 26.16 -37.05 30.42
C ILE A 62 27.69 -37.00 30.59
N ILE A 63 28.22 -35.89 31.10
CA ILE A 63 29.66 -35.77 31.43
C ILE A 63 30.06 -36.77 32.53
N LYS A 64 29.31 -36.82 33.64
CA LYS A 64 29.62 -37.73 34.78
C LYS A 64 29.56 -39.21 34.42
N THR A 65 28.73 -39.58 33.44
CA THR A 65 28.56 -40.97 33.01
C THR A 65 29.47 -41.36 31.84
N GLY A 66 30.26 -40.42 31.30
CA GLY A 66 31.19 -40.66 30.20
C GLY A 66 30.55 -40.77 28.82
N PHE A 67 29.24 -40.52 28.68
CA PHE A 67 28.53 -40.59 27.39
C PHE A 67 28.75 -39.37 26.51
N PHE A 68 29.52 -38.37 26.94
CA PHE A 68 29.90 -37.23 26.09
C PHE A 68 30.73 -37.64 24.86
N VAL A 69 31.47 -38.76 24.95
CA VAL A 69 32.26 -39.31 23.83
C VAL A 69 31.35 -39.88 22.73
N ASP A 70 30.08 -40.18 23.03
CA ASP A 70 29.13 -40.69 22.04
C ASP A 70 28.56 -39.55 21.18
N TYR A 71 28.87 -39.59 19.87
CA TYR A 71 28.53 -38.52 18.93
C TYR A 71 27.02 -38.27 18.80
N PHE A 72 26.17 -39.28 18.98
CA PHE A 72 24.71 -39.11 18.93
C PHE A 72 24.20 -38.31 20.13
N THR A 73 24.72 -38.62 21.32
CA THR A 73 24.38 -37.91 22.56
C THR A 73 24.89 -36.47 22.53
N ALA A 74 26.12 -36.25 22.07
CA ALA A 74 26.70 -34.92 21.89
C ALA A 74 25.96 -34.09 20.83
N THR A 75 25.57 -34.67 19.69
CA THR A 75 24.77 -33.97 18.67
C THR A 75 23.39 -33.57 19.21
N ALA A 76 22.74 -34.43 20.00
CA ALA A 76 21.47 -34.10 20.65
C ALA A 76 21.60 -32.98 21.68
N LEU A 77 22.75 -32.88 22.37
CA LEU A 77 23.07 -31.77 23.27
C LEU A 77 23.22 -30.44 22.50
N VAL A 78 23.97 -30.42 21.40
CA VAL A 78 24.10 -29.25 20.52
C VAL A 78 22.72 -28.77 20.07
N SER A 79 21.88 -29.69 19.55
CA SER A 79 20.53 -29.35 19.09
C SER A 79 19.63 -28.81 20.22
N MET A 80 19.75 -29.35 21.43
CA MET A 80 18.99 -28.87 22.59
C MET A 80 19.41 -27.45 22.97
N TYR A 81 20.71 -27.18 23.12
CA TYR A 81 21.18 -25.84 23.46
C TYR A 81 20.85 -24.78 22.40
N MET A 82 20.95 -25.15 21.11
CA MET A 82 20.53 -24.27 20.01
C MET A 82 19.04 -23.91 20.11
N LYS A 83 18.16 -24.89 20.36
CA LYS A 83 16.70 -24.66 20.47
C LYS A 83 16.29 -23.86 21.69
N VAL A 84 17.07 -23.93 22.77
CA VAL A 84 16.84 -23.14 24.00
C VAL A 84 17.54 -21.76 23.92
N LYS A 85 18.03 -21.38 22.73
CA LYS A 85 18.70 -20.09 22.45
C LYS A 85 19.97 -19.85 23.28
N GLN A 86 20.61 -20.92 23.77
CA GLN A 86 21.92 -20.87 24.43
C GLN A 86 23.04 -21.17 23.43
N THR A 87 23.14 -20.31 22.42
CA THR A 87 24.03 -20.50 21.27
C THR A 87 25.49 -20.68 21.69
N ARG A 88 25.99 -19.85 22.62
CA ARG A 88 27.39 -19.93 23.08
C ARG A 88 27.71 -21.26 23.77
N ASP A 89 26.81 -21.77 24.59
CA ASP A 89 26.98 -23.06 25.27
C ASP A 89 26.99 -24.19 24.22
N ALA A 90 26.16 -24.10 23.18
CA ALA A 90 26.16 -25.07 22.07
C ALA A 90 27.46 -25.06 21.25
N LEU A 91 28.03 -23.88 20.99
CA LEU A 91 29.28 -23.72 20.24
C LEU A 91 30.49 -24.23 21.03
N ASN A 92 30.59 -23.87 22.30
CA ASN A 92 31.64 -24.40 23.19
C ASN A 92 31.57 -25.94 23.24
N LEU A 93 30.35 -26.48 23.34
CA LEU A 93 30.14 -27.92 23.34
C LEU A 93 30.60 -28.58 22.03
N LEU A 94 30.37 -27.93 20.89
CA LEU A 94 30.83 -28.41 19.58
C LEU A 94 32.36 -28.38 19.44
N ASP A 95 33.04 -27.44 20.11
CA ASP A 95 34.50 -27.33 20.15
C ASP A 95 35.14 -28.38 21.05
N GLU A 96 34.45 -28.79 22.13
CA GLU A 96 34.91 -29.83 23.05
C GLU A 96 34.69 -31.26 22.53
N MET A 97 33.95 -31.44 21.43
CA MET A 97 33.69 -32.77 20.85
C MET A 97 34.97 -33.41 20.30
N PRO A 98 35.30 -34.67 20.66
CA PRO A 98 36.51 -35.36 20.17
C PRO A 98 36.56 -35.51 18.65
N GLU A 99 35.41 -35.75 18.02
CA GLU A 99 35.22 -35.73 16.57
C GLU A 99 33.91 -35.00 16.23
N ARG A 100 33.99 -34.03 15.32
CA ARG A 100 32.82 -33.34 14.79
C ARG A 100 32.19 -34.18 13.69
N SER A 101 31.02 -34.74 13.96
CA SER A 101 30.22 -35.39 12.92
C SER A 101 29.54 -34.37 12.00
N VAL A 102 29.22 -34.76 10.76
CA VAL A 102 28.38 -33.95 9.85
C VAL A 102 27.05 -33.57 10.51
N ALA A 103 26.46 -34.48 11.28
CA ALA A 103 25.19 -34.24 11.97
C ALA A 103 25.27 -33.16 13.07
N SER A 104 26.37 -33.14 13.84
CA SER A 104 26.60 -32.12 14.88
C SER A 104 26.84 -30.74 14.29
N VAL A 105 27.62 -30.64 13.21
CA VAL A 105 27.86 -29.37 12.50
C VAL A 105 26.56 -28.87 11.86
N ASN A 106 25.78 -29.75 11.24
CA ASN A 106 24.48 -29.37 10.66
C ASN A 106 23.50 -28.87 11.73
N ALA A 107 23.40 -29.55 12.86
CA ALA A 107 22.56 -29.12 13.98
C ALA A 107 22.99 -27.74 14.51
N ALA A 108 24.29 -27.46 14.55
CA ALA A 108 24.82 -26.16 14.94
C ALA A 108 24.54 -25.08 13.88
N VAL A 109 24.79 -25.35 12.60
CA VAL A 109 24.53 -24.41 11.49
C VAL A 109 23.03 -24.07 11.45
N SER A 110 22.13 -25.06 11.41
CA SER A 110 20.68 -24.80 11.41
C SER A 110 20.24 -24.05 12.67
N GLY A 111 20.79 -24.39 13.84
CA GLY A 111 20.50 -23.70 15.09
C GLY A 111 20.98 -22.25 15.14
N LEU A 112 22.16 -21.96 14.58
CA LEU A 112 22.67 -20.59 14.43
C LEU A 112 21.77 -19.76 13.52
N LEU A 113 21.31 -20.35 12.42
CA LEU A 113 20.39 -19.72 11.48
C LEU A 113 19.03 -19.42 12.11
N GLU A 114 18.43 -20.40 12.81
CA GLU A 114 17.18 -20.21 13.56
C GLU A 114 17.29 -19.12 14.65
N ASN A 115 18.48 -18.94 15.21
CA ASN A 115 18.76 -17.94 16.24
C ASN A 115 19.24 -16.58 15.68
N GLY A 116 19.28 -16.39 14.36
CA GLY A 116 19.64 -15.13 13.71
C GLY A 116 21.16 -14.87 13.56
N PHE A 117 22.02 -15.84 13.85
CA PHE A 117 23.47 -15.75 13.74
C PHE A 117 23.97 -16.22 12.36
N ALA A 118 23.44 -15.62 11.29
CA ALA A 118 23.71 -16.05 9.91
C ALA A 118 25.21 -16.07 9.57
N ARG A 119 25.94 -15.01 9.90
CA ARG A 119 27.39 -14.89 9.61
C ARG A 119 28.23 -16.00 10.26
N GLU A 120 27.93 -16.35 11.51
CA GLU A 120 28.62 -17.43 12.21
C GLU A 120 28.28 -18.79 11.61
N ALA A 121 27.02 -18.99 11.20
CA ALA A 121 26.59 -20.19 10.48
C ALA A 121 27.32 -20.35 9.14
N PHE A 122 27.45 -19.28 8.35
CA PHE A 122 28.21 -19.29 7.09
C PHE A 122 29.71 -19.59 7.32
N ARG A 123 30.32 -19.01 8.35
CA ARG A 123 31.73 -19.29 8.70
C ARG A 123 31.93 -20.76 9.06
N MET A 124 31.08 -21.30 9.94
CA MET A 124 31.15 -22.69 10.37
C MET A 124 30.90 -23.66 9.20
N PHE A 125 29.94 -23.34 8.34
CA PHE A 125 29.69 -24.10 7.12
C PHE A 125 30.90 -24.08 6.17
N GLY A 126 31.58 -22.93 6.05
CA GLY A 126 32.83 -22.79 5.30
C GLY A 126 33.98 -23.64 5.87
N GLU A 127 34.17 -23.64 7.18
CA GLU A 127 35.20 -24.44 7.87
C GLU A 127 34.96 -25.95 7.71
N ALA A 128 33.72 -26.40 7.84
CA ALA A 128 33.32 -27.81 7.71
C ALA A 128 33.62 -28.39 6.31
N ARG A 129 33.67 -27.53 5.29
CA ARG A 129 34.04 -27.90 3.92
C ARG A 129 35.54 -28.20 3.78
N PHE A 130 36.40 -27.44 4.45
CA PHE A 130 37.86 -27.65 4.39
C PHE A 130 38.29 -28.89 5.16
N SER A 131 37.54 -29.29 6.18
CA SER A 131 37.81 -30.50 6.97
C SER A 131 37.29 -31.81 6.33
N GLY A 132 36.82 -31.78 5.08
CA GLY A 132 36.41 -32.99 4.35
C GLY A 132 35.09 -33.62 4.80
N SER A 133 34.31 -32.94 5.65
CA SER A 133 33.00 -33.40 6.06
C SER A 133 31.99 -33.11 4.93
N GLY A 134 31.45 -34.15 4.30
CA GLY A 134 30.54 -33.99 3.17
C GLY A 134 29.31 -33.17 3.54
N THR A 135 29.18 -31.96 2.99
CA THR A 135 27.96 -31.16 3.09
C THR A 135 26.83 -31.91 2.42
N ASN A 136 25.70 -32.12 3.10
CA ASN A 136 24.54 -32.75 2.50
C ASN A 136 23.55 -31.70 1.97
N SER A 137 22.60 -32.15 1.15
CA SER A 137 21.60 -31.28 0.53
C SER A 137 20.72 -30.55 1.54
N VAL A 138 20.47 -31.17 2.70
CA VAL A 138 19.68 -30.57 3.79
C VAL A 138 20.40 -29.36 4.39
N THR A 139 21.71 -29.46 4.63
CA THR A 139 22.51 -28.33 5.13
C THR A 139 22.48 -27.17 4.14
N VAL A 140 22.70 -27.45 2.86
CA VAL A 140 22.71 -26.43 1.81
C VAL A 140 21.37 -25.70 1.73
N ALA A 141 20.26 -26.44 1.77
CA ALA A 141 18.92 -25.86 1.78
C ALA A 141 18.62 -25.03 3.04
N SER A 142 19.05 -25.48 4.23
CA SER A 142 18.87 -24.71 5.47
C SER A 142 19.66 -23.39 5.47
N VAL A 143 20.86 -23.40 4.89
CA VAL A 143 21.65 -22.18 4.71
C VAL A 143 20.98 -21.26 3.70
N LEU A 144 20.50 -21.80 2.57
CA LEU A 144 19.77 -21.05 1.55
C LEU A 144 18.50 -20.38 2.08
N SER A 145 17.72 -21.04 2.95
CA SER A 145 16.51 -20.45 3.54
C SER A 145 16.82 -19.23 4.42
N SER A 146 18.07 -19.05 4.80
CA SER A 146 18.52 -17.97 5.69
C SER A 146 19.37 -16.92 4.96
N CYS A 147 19.61 -17.10 3.65
CA CYS A 147 20.18 -16.05 2.81
C CYS A 147 19.10 -15.00 2.53
N ASP A 148 19.35 -13.78 2.97
CA ASP A 148 18.49 -12.62 2.69
C ASP A 148 19.11 -11.67 1.64
N ASP A 149 20.31 -12.02 1.15
CA ASP A 149 21.04 -11.30 0.12
C ASP A 149 21.34 -12.18 -1.10
N VAL A 150 21.32 -11.56 -2.28
CA VAL A 150 21.52 -12.26 -3.58
C VAL A 150 22.93 -12.83 -3.69
N GLU A 151 23.94 -12.16 -3.14
CA GLU A 151 25.35 -12.56 -3.29
C GLU A 151 25.62 -13.87 -2.55
N GLY A 152 25.30 -13.94 -1.26
CA GLY A 152 25.38 -15.14 -0.43
C GLY A 152 24.49 -16.26 -0.98
N GLY A 153 23.27 -15.92 -1.44
CA GLY A 153 22.39 -16.85 -2.13
C GLY A 153 23.01 -17.47 -3.38
N MET A 154 23.68 -16.67 -4.21
CA MET A 154 24.31 -17.10 -5.45
C MET A 154 25.59 -17.91 -5.21
N GLN A 155 26.36 -17.59 -4.17
CA GLN A 155 27.49 -18.43 -3.73
C GLN A 155 27.00 -19.82 -3.32
N MET A 156 25.91 -19.89 -2.55
CA MET A 156 25.30 -21.14 -2.12
C MET A 156 24.68 -21.92 -3.29
N HIS A 157 24.08 -21.23 -4.26
CA HIS A 157 23.61 -21.86 -5.50
C HIS A 157 24.77 -22.44 -6.32
N CYS A 158 25.87 -21.71 -6.48
CA CYS A 158 27.08 -22.21 -7.13
C CYS A 158 27.64 -23.45 -6.42
N LEU A 159 27.61 -23.46 -5.08
CA LEU A 159 28.00 -24.62 -4.30
C LEU A 159 27.06 -25.80 -4.52
N ALA A 160 25.74 -25.60 -4.49
CA ALA A 160 24.76 -26.64 -4.78
C ALA A 160 25.00 -27.28 -6.17
N MET A 161 25.38 -26.48 -7.17
CA MET A 161 25.76 -26.99 -8.50
C MET A 161 27.05 -27.82 -8.45
N LYS A 162 28.12 -27.31 -7.81
CA LYS A 162 29.40 -28.03 -7.71
C LYS A 162 29.31 -29.34 -6.92
N SER A 163 28.44 -29.38 -5.92
CA SER A 163 28.20 -30.57 -5.09
C SER A 163 27.18 -31.54 -5.69
N GLY A 164 26.59 -31.23 -6.85
CA GLY A 164 25.63 -32.10 -7.54
C GLY A 164 24.21 -32.10 -6.97
N PHE A 165 23.88 -31.19 -6.05
CA PHE A 165 22.57 -31.12 -5.40
C PHE A 165 21.54 -30.27 -6.17
N GLN A 166 21.90 -29.68 -7.30
CA GLN A 166 21.01 -28.78 -8.07
C GLN A 166 19.70 -29.46 -8.52
N THR A 167 19.73 -30.76 -8.78
CA THR A 167 18.57 -31.53 -9.25
C THR A 167 17.68 -32.01 -8.12
N GLU A 168 18.10 -31.87 -6.86
CA GLU A 168 17.30 -32.28 -5.70
C GLU A 168 16.17 -31.28 -5.43
N VAL A 169 14.95 -31.79 -5.30
CA VAL A 169 13.73 -31.00 -5.14
C VAL A 169 13.77 -30.08 -3.92
N TYR A 170 14.39 -30.54 -2.82
CA TYR A 170 14.49 -29.76 -1.57
C TYR A 170 15.40 -28.54 -1.73
N VAL A 171 16.55 -28.71 -2.39
CA VAL A 171 17.49 -27.62 -2.68
C VAL A 171 16.89 -26.68 -3.72
N GLY A 172 16.28 -27.21 -4.78
CA GLY A 172 15.57 -26.42 -5.79
C GLY A 172 14.46 -25.55 -5.20
N THR A 173 13.65 -26.11 -4.30
CA THR A 173 12.59 -25.36 -3.59
C THR A 173 13.18 -24.25 -2.72
N SER A 174 14.26 -24.54 -1.99
CA SER A 174 14.94 -23.54 -1.15
C SER A 174 15.58 -22.42 -1.97
N LEU A 175 16.15 -22.73 -3.13
CA LEU A 175 16.68 -21.75 -4.08
C LEU A 175 15.57 -20.85 -4.66
N VAL A 176 14.42 -21.44 -5.04
CA VAL A 176 13.25 -20.67 -5.52
C VAL A 176 12.78 -19.69 -4.44
N SER A 177 12.61 -20.15 -3.19
CA SER A 177 12.22 -19.29 -2.08
C SER A 177 13.26 -18.20 -1.79
N MET A 178 14.55 -18.54 -1.80
CA MET A 178 15.65 -17.59 -1.56
C MET A 178 15.65 -16.48 -2.61
N TYR A 179 15.66 -16.82 -3.91
CA TYR A 179 15.65 -15.81 -4.97
C TYR A 179 14.37 -14.97 -4.94
N SER A 180 13.22 -15.57 -4.62
CA SER A 180 11.97 -14.83 -4.49
C SER A 180 12.03 -13.80 -3.35
N ARG A 181 12.54 -14.17 -2.17
CA ARG A 181 12.70 -13.24 -1.04
C ARG A 181 13.69 -12.11 -1.32
N CYS A 182 14.69 -12.38 -2.16
CA CYS A 182 15.67 -11.38 -2.58
C CYS A 182 15.15 -10.40 -3.67
N GLY A 183 13.90 -10.51 -4.11
CA GLY A 183 13.37 -9.67 -5.19
C GLY A 183 13.67 -10.17 -6.61
N GLU A 184 14.36 -11.31 -6.76
CA GLU A 184 14.89 -11.82 -8.03
C GLU A 184 14.02 -12.95 -8.61
N TRP A 185 12.74 -12.64 -8.86
CA TRP A 185 11.77 -13.65 -9.34
C TRP A 185 12.15 -14.28 -10.69
N VAL A 186 12.91 -13.60 -11.55
CA VAL A 186 13.38 -14.14 -12.83
C VAL A 186 14.40 -15.26 -12.62
N LEU A 187 15.31 -15.09 -11.65
CA LEU A 187 16.25 -16.14 -11.26
C LEU A 187 15.50 -17.30 -10.59
N ALA A 188 14.50 -16.99 -9.75
CA ALA A 188 13.63 -18.00 -9.17
C ALA A 188 12.91 -18.83 -10.26
N ALA A 189 12.40 -18.19 -11.31
CA ALA A 189 11.75 -18.86 -12.45
C ALA A 189 12.72 -19.80 -13.19
N ARG A 190 13.96 -19.36 -13.44
CA ARG A 190 15.00 -20.20 -14.08
C ARG A 190 15.36 -21.41 -13.23
N VAL A 191 15.45 -21.25 -11.91
CA VAL A 191 15.68 -22.39 -11.00
C VAL A 191 14.47 -23.32 -11.03
N PHE A 192 13.27 -22.77 -10.91
CA PHE A 192 12.02 -23.51 -10.93
C PHE A 192 11.92 -24.40 -12.18
N GLU A 193 12.16 -23.85 -13.37
CA GLU A 193 12.16 -24.60 -14.64
C GLU A 193 13.11 -25.80 -14.60
N LYS A 194 14.33 -25.63 -14.07
CA LYS A 194 15.37 -26.66 -14.00
C LYS A 194 15.11 -27.78 -12.98
N VAL A 195 14.21 -27.59 -12.02
CA VAL A 195 13.86 -28.67 -11.06
C VAL A 195 13.12 -29.79 -11.80
N PRO A 196 13.64 -31.03 -11.84
CA PRO A 196 13.09 -32.10 -12.68
C PRO A 196 11.73 -32.60 -12.18
N LEU A 197 11.60 -32.85 -10.87
CA LEU A 197 10.36 -33.31 -10.22
C LEU A 197 9.87 -32.23 -9.25
N LYS A 198 9.03 -31.32 -9.75
CA LYS A 198 8.48 -30.24 -8.92
C LYS A 198 7.37 -30.81 -8.04
N SER A 199 7.51 -30.70 -6.72
CA SER A 199 6.44 -31.06 -5.78
C SER A 199 5.42 -29.93 -5.64
N VAL A 200 4.28 -30.19 -5.02
CA VAL A 200 3.30 -29.15 -4.62
C VAL A 200 3.98 -28.05 -3.80
N VAL A 201 4.98 -28.40 -2.98
CA VAL A 201 5.75 -27.42 -2.19
C VAL A 201 6.58 -26.50 -3.10
N THR A 202 7.22 -27.04 -4.14
CA THR A 202 7.97 -26.25 -5.13
C THR A 202 7.06 -25.28 -5.89
N TYR A 203 5.88 -25.75 -6.32
CA TYR A 203 4.89 -24.88 -6.97
C TYR A 203 4.38 -23.79 -6.02
N ASN A 204 4.04 -24.14 -4.76
CA ASN A 204 3.55 -23.18 -3.78
C ASN A 204 4.61 -22.13 -3.42
N ALA A 205 5.87 -22.53 -3.27
CA ALA A 205 7.00 -21.62 -3.05
C ALA A 205 7.14 -20.63 -4.22
N PHE A 206 7.07 -21.11 -5.46
CA PHE A 206 7.18 -20.24 -6.62
C PHE A 206 5.97 -19.30 -6.79
N ILE A 207 4.75 -19.81 -6.63
CA ILE A 207 3.53 -19.00 -6.70
C ILE A 207 3.54 -17.92 -5.61
N SER A 208 3.91 -18.25 -4.37
CA SER A 208 4.00 -17.27 -3.28
C SER A 208 5.08 -16.22 -3.58
N GLY A 209 6.24 -16.66 -4.09
CA GLY A 209 7.30 -15.76 -4.53
C GLY A 209 6.86 -14.79 -5.62
N LEU A 210 6.09 -15.25 -6.62
CA LEU A 210 5.52 -14.37 -7.66
C LEU A 210 4.56 -13.32 -7.08
N MET A 211 3.78 -13.68 -6.07
CA MET A 211 2.89 -12.75 -5.36
C MET A 211 3.69 -11.68 -4.60
N GLU A 212 4.70 -12.09 -3.83
CA GLU A 212 5.57 -11.20 -3.04
C GLU A 212 6.37 -10.23 -3.93
N ASN A 213 6.78 -10.68 -5.11
CA ASN A 213 7.51 -9.86 -6.08
C ASN A 213 6.61 -8.96 -6.94
N GLY A 214 5.31 -8.88 -6.66
CA GLY A 214 4.39 -8.01 -7.39
C GLY A 214 4.11 -8.48 -8.83
N VAL A 215 4.27 -9.77 -9.13
CA VAL A 215 4.00 -10.35 -10.47
C VAL A 215 2.86 -11.37 -10.46
N PRO A 216 1.68 -11.05 -9.89
CA PRO A 216 0.56 -12.00 -9.74
C PRO A 216 0.01 -12.50 -11.08
N ARG A 217 0.24 -11.77 -12.19
CA ARG A 217 -0.21 -12.11 -13.55
C ARG A 217 0.27 -13.48 -14.06
N LEU A 218 1.40 -13.99 -13.56
CA LEU A 218 1.96 -15.28 -13.97
C LEU A 218 1.38 -16.46 -13.17
N VAL A 219 0.74 -16.20 -12.03
CA VAL A 219 0.20 -17.25 -11.15
C VAL A 219 -0.82 -18.15 -11.84
N PRO A 220 -1.81 -17.64 -12.61
CA PRO A 220 -2.73 -18.50 -13.36
C PRO A 220 -2.03 -19.50 -14.30
N SER A 221 -0.96 -19.06 -14.97
CA SER A 221 -0.18 -19.89 -15.88
C SER A 221 0.55 -21.01 -15.13
N VAL A 222 1.18 -20.69 -13.99
CA VAL A 222 1.87 -21.67 -13.14
C VAL A 222 0.89 -22.66 -12.50
N PHE A 223 -0.28 -22.18 -12.04
CA PHE A 223 -1.34 -23.04 -11.49
C PHE A 223 -1.88 -24.02 -12.53
N ASN A 224 -2.11 -23.56 -13.77
CA ASN A 224 -2.52 -24.43 -14.86
C ASN A 224 -1.40 -25.41 -15.28
N LEU A 225 -0.13 -25.00 -15.22
CA LEU A 225 1.03 -25.88 -15.46
C LEU A 225 1.05 -27.03 -14.46
N MET A 226 0.90 -26.73 -13.17
CA MET A 226 0.79 -27.75 -12.11
C MET A 226 -0.33 -28.74 -12.42
N ARG A 227 -1.53 -28.24 -12.72
CA ARG A 227 -2.69 -29.09 -13.00
C ARG A 227 -2.54 -29.99 -14.22
N LYS A 228 -1.73 -29.60 -15.21
CA LYS A 228 -1.58 -30.32 -16.48
C LYS A 228 -0.44 -31.34 -16.46
N PHE A 229 0.65 -31.04 -15.76
CA PHE A 229 1.89 -31.82 -15.83
C PHE A 229 2.39 -32.37 -14.49
N SER A 230 1.78 -31.98 -13.36
CA SER A 230 2.11 -32.54 -12.04
C SER A 230 1.27 -33.78 -11.76
N ASP A 231 1.90 -34.82 -11.22
CA ASP A 231 1.20 -35.98 -10.67
C ASP A 231 0.55 -35.67 -9.31
N GLU A 232 1.09 -34.70 -8.57
CA GLU A 232 0.53 -34.25 -7.31
C GLU A 232 -0.58 -33.20 -7.52
N GLU A 233 -1.75 -33.44 -6.90
CA GLU A 233 -2.89 -32.52 -6.99
C GLU A 233 -2.68 -31.22 -6.18
N PRO A 234 -3.21 -30.07 -6.65
CA PRO A 234 -3.24 -28.84 -5.87
C PRO A 234 -3.91 -29.01 -4.49
N ASN A 235 -3.25 -28.54 -3.44
CA ASN A 235 -3.76 -28.57 -2.07
C ASN A 235 -4.38 -27.23 -1.66
N ALA A 236 -4.90 -27.14 -0.43
CA ALA A 236 -5.54 -25.93 0.10
C ALA A 236 -4.65 -24.67 -0.04
N VAL A 237 -3.35 -24.79 0.25
CA VAL A 237 -2.38 -23.68 0.13
C VAL A 237 -2.24 -23.22 -1.33
N THR A 238 -2.17 -24.16 -2.28
CA THR A 238 -2.12 -23.84 -3.71
C THR A 238 -3.35 -23.05 -4.15
N PHE A 239 -4.54 -23.46 -3.70
CA PHE A 239 -5.79 -22.77 -4.00
C PHE A 239 -5.85 -21.38 -3.38
N ILE A 240 -5.47 -21.22 -2.11
CA ILE A 240 -5.41 -19.92 -1.42
C ILE A 240 -4.53 -18.95 -2.23
N ASN A 241 -3.32 -19.37 -2.59
CA ASN A 241 -2.40 -18.52 -3.36
C ASN A 241 -2.96 -18.13 -4.74
N ALA A 242 -3.59 -19.07 -5.46
CA ALA A 242 -4.20 -18.78 -6.75
C ALA A 242 -5.42 -17.84 -6.63
N VAL A 243 -6.23 -17.99 -5.58
CA VAL A 243 -7.35 -17.09 -5.26
C VAL A 243 -6.84 -15.69 -4.89
N SER A 244 -5.79 -15.58 -4.06
CA SER A 244 -5.16 -14.30 -3.71
C SER A 244 -4.56 -13.59 -4.93
N ALA A 245 -4.01 -14.32 -5.90
CA ALA A 245 -3.60 -13.74 -7.18
C ALA A 245 -4.78 -13.16 -7.96
N CYS A 246 -5.91 -13.89 -8.01
CA CYS A 246 -7.14 -13.38 -8.64
C CYS A 246 -7.66 -12.13 -7.94
N ALA A 247 -7.59 -12.09 -6.60
CA ALA A 247 -7.98 -10.94 -5.80
C ALA A 247 -7.15 -9.70 -6.13
N SER A 248 -5.84 -9.88 -6.32
CA SER A 248 -4.89 -8.80 -6.66
C SER A 248 -5.06 -8.31 -8.10
N LEU A 249 -5.42 -9.21 -9.02
CA LEU A 249 -5.68 -8.90 -10.43
C LEU A 249 -7.12 -8.48 -10.72
N MET A 250 -8.01 -8.55 -9.73
CA MET A 250 -9.46 -8.40 -9.88
C MET A 250 -10.07 -9.32 -10.98
N HIS A 251 -9.50 -10.51 -11.19
CA HIS A 251 -9.88 -11.40 -12.28
C HIS A 251 -11.05 -12.34 -11.91
N LEU A 252 -12.26 -11.77 -11.79
CA LEU A 252 -13.46 -12.46 -11.30
C LEU A 252 -13.79 -13.78 -12.02
N GLN A 253 -13.66 -13.82 -13.36
CA GLN A 253 -14.05 -15.01 -14.14
C GLN A 253 -13.17 -16.23 -13.84
N TYR A 254 -11.85 -16.06 -13.78
CA TYR A 254 -10.93 -17.13 -13.43
C TYR A 254 -11.11 -17.54 -11.97
N ALA A 255 -11.37 -16.58 -11.07
CA ALA A 255 -11.63 -16.87 -9.67
C ALA A 255 -12.89 -17.73 -9.46
N ARG A 256 -13.97 -17.50 -10.23
CA ARG A 256 -15.16 -18.37 -10.23
C ARG A 256 -14.85 -19.79 -10.69
N GLN A 257 -13.96 -19.96 -11.67
CA GLN A 257 -13.50 -21.29 -12.10
C GLN A 257 -12.73 -21.98 -10.97
N ILE A 258 -11.82 -21.26 -10.30
CA ILE A 258 -11.07 -21.79 -9.15
C ILE A 258 -12.03 -22.17 -8.02
N HIS A 259 -13.01 -21.32 -7.68
CA HIS A 259 -14.02 -21.63 -6.68
C HIS A 259 -14.81 -22.90 -7.03
N GLY A 260 -15.22 -23.06 -8.29
CA GLY A 260 -15.86 -24.29 -8.78
C GLY A 260 -14.96 -25.54 -8.67
N LEU A 261 -13.63 -25.40 -8.77
CA LEU A 261 -12.68 -26.48 -8.50
C LEU A 261 -12.57 -26.78 -7.00
N VAL A 262 -12.54 -25.77 -6.14
CA VAL A 262 -12.52 -25.92 -4.67
C VAL A 262 -13.74 -26.73 -4.20
N MET A 263 -14.93 -26.48 -4.76
CA MET A 263 -16.15 -27.21 -4.40
C MET A 263 -16.08 -28.72 -4.67
N LYS A 264 -15.17 -29.16 -5.53
CA LYS A 264 -14.92 -30.58 -5.84
C LYS A 264 -13.86 -31.23 -4.94
N LYS A 265 -13.25 -30.47 -4.02
CA LYS A 265 -12.14 -30.92 -3.17
C LYS A 265 -12.59 -31.13 -1.71
N PRO A 266 -11.89 -31.97 -0.92
CA PRO A 266 -12.28 -32.27 0.46
C PRO A 266 -12.20 -31.07 1.41
N PHE A 267 -11.37 -30.07 1.08
CA PHE A 267 -11.18 -28.84 1.85
C PHE A 267 -12.16 -27.71 1.44
N ARG A 268 -13.28 -28.02 0.79
CA ARG A 268 -14.27 -27.01 0.34
C ARG A 268 -14.83 -26.11 1.45
N PHE A 269 -14.84 -26.59 2.71
CA PHE A 269 -15.28 -25.84 3.88
C PHE A 269 -14.12 -25.46 4.83
N ASP A 270 -12.89 -25.58 4.34
CA ASP A 270 -11.71 -25.13 5.08
C ASP A 270 -11.79 -23.62 5.34
N THR A 271 -11.54 -23.22 6.59
CA THR A 271 -11.71 -21.83 7.01
C THR A 271 -10.76 -20.88 6.28
N MET A 272 -9.52 -21.30 6.00
CA MET A 272 -8.55 -20.45 5.31
C MET A 272 -8.92 -20.29 3.84
N VAL A 273 -9.33 -21.39 3.18
CA VAL A 273 -9.80 -21.34 1.80
C VAL A 273 -11.04 -20.45 1.68
N GLY A 274 -12.04 -20.63 2.54
CA GLY A 274 -13.25 -19.82 2.56
C GLY A 274 -12.96 -18.33 2.81
N THR A 275 -12.06 -18.02 3.77
CA THR A 275 -11.62 -16.65 4.05
C THR A 275 -10.93 -16.01 2.84
N SER A 276 -10.08 -16.75 2.11
CA SER A 276 -9.43 -16.26 0.89
C SER A 276 -10.42 -15.99 -0.24
N LEU A 277 -11.47 -16.81 -0.36
CA LEU A 277 -12.55 -16.63 -1.33
C LEU A 277 -13.41 -15.40 -1.00
N ILE A 278 -13.71 -15.16 0.28
CA ILE A 278 -14.41 -13.94 0.74
C ILE A 278 -13.63 -12.69 0.34
N ASP A 279 -12.32 -12.64 0.63
CA ASP A 279 -11.44 -11.52 0.26
C ASP A 279 -11.40 -11.30 -1.26
N MET A 280 -11.26 -12.38 -2.03
CA MET A 280 -11.23 -12.32 -3.49
C MET A 280 -12.54 -11.77 -4.07
N TYR A 281 -13.68 -12.32 -3.67
CA TYR A 281 -14.98 -11.85 -4.19
C TYR A 281 -15.25 -10.41 -3.77
N SER A 282 -14.84 -10.04 -2.56
CA SER A 282 -14.99 -8.69 -2.04
C SER A 282 -14.15 -7.67 -2.83
N LYS A 283 -12.88 -7.98 -3.15
CA LYS A 283 -12.02 -7.15 -4.02
C LYS A 283 -12.52 -7.10 -5.46
N CYS A 284 -13.12 -8.17 -5.96
CA CYS A 284 -13.74 -8.22 -7.30
C CYS A 284 -15.13 -7.55 -7.38
N ARG A 285 -15.52 -6.78 -6.37
CA ARG A 285 -16.81 -6.06 -6.31
C ARG A 285 -18.07 -6.95 -6.34
N CYS A 286 -17.97 -8.20 -5.90
CA CYS A 286 -19.06 -9.18 -5.90
C CYS A 286 -19.40 -9.63 -4.47
N TRP A 287 -19.97 -8.72 -3.69
CA TRP A 287 -20.22 -8.92 -2.26
C TRP A 287 -21.25 -10.03 -2.00
N GLU A 288 -22.21 -10.27 -2.90
CA GLU A 288 -23.20 -11.34 -2.74
C GLU A 288 -22.55 -12.72 -2.74
N SER A 289 -21.55 -12.93 -3.61
CA SER A 289 -20.78 -14.18 -3.65
C SER A 289 -19.89 -14.31 -2.41
N ALA A 290 -19.29 -13.20 -1.94
CA ALA A 290 -18.52 -13.19 -0.70
C ALA A 290 -19.38 -13.55 0.51
N TYR A 291 -20.58 -12.96 0.61
CA TYR A 291 -21.55 -13.29 1.65
C TYR A 291 -22.03 -14.74 1.55
N GLY A 292 -22.30 -15.22 0.33
CA GLY A 292 -22.65 -16.61 0.06
C GLY A 292 -21.62 -17.59 0.62
N VAL A 293 -20.33 -17.41 0.29
CA VAL A 293 -19.24 -18.23 0.85
C VAL A 293 -19.22 -18.15 2.38
N PHE A 294 -19.35 -16.95 2.95
CA PHE A 294 -19.40 -16.78 4.41
C PHE A 294 -20.58 -17.55 5.03
N THR A 295 -21.76 -17.53 4.40
CA THR A 295 -22.94 -18.27 4.88
C THR A 295 -22.75 -19.79 4.80
N GLU A 296 -22.07 -20.30 3.78
CA GLU A 296 -21.76 -21.72 3.60
C GLU A 296 -20.74 -22.24 4.62
N MET A 297 -19.83 -21.39 5.13
CA MET A 297 -18.83 -21.74 6.15
C MET A 297 -19.42 -22.00 7.56
N LYS A 298 -20.74 -22.19 7.71
CA LYS A 298 -21.40 -22.33 9.01
C LYS A 298 -20.76 -23.46 9.84
N GLY A 299 -20.34 -23.14 11.06
CA GLY A 299 -19.71 -24.09 11.99
C GLY A 299 -18.18 -24.15 11.94
N THR A 300 -17.52 -23.57 10.93
CA THR A 300 -16.05 -23.49 10.83
C THR A 300 -15.52 -22.05 10.85
N ARG A 301 -16.40 -21.06 11.03
CA ARG A 301 -16.04 -19.64 11.10
C ARG A 301 -15.21 -19.33 12.35
N ASN A 302 -14.23 -18.46 12.17
CA ASN A 302 -13.45 -17.85 13.25
C ASN A 302 -13.44 -16.32 13.08
N LEU A 303 -12.86 -15.61 14.05
CA LEU A 303 -12.77 -14.15 14.00
C LEU A 303 -12.14 -13.61 12.70
N ILE A 304 -11.18 -14.33 12.11
CA ILE A 304 -10.55 -13.96 10.84
C ILE A 304 -11.58 -13.96 9.71
N SER A 305 -12.38 -15.02 9.57
CA SER A 305 -13.43 -15.10 8.54
C SER A 305 -14.51 -14.02 8.72
N TRP A 306 -14.84 -13.65 9.97
CA TRP A 306 -15.74 -12.54 10.27
C TRP A 306 -15.12 -11.19 9.88
N ASN A 307 -13.86 -10.95 10.23
CA ASN A 307 -13.14 -9.73 9.85
C ASN A 307 -13.06 -9.58 8.32
N SER A 308 -12.81 -10.67 7.59
CA SER A 308 -12.79 -10.65 6.12
C SER A 308 -14.14 -10.31 5.50
N VAL A 309 -15.26 -10.84 6.01
CA VAL A 309 -16.59 -10.49 5.46
C VAL A 309 -16.99 -9.07 5.85
N ILE A 310 -16.71 -8.61 7.08
CA ILE A 310 -17.00 -7.23 7.53
C ILE A 310 -16.22 -6.24 6.66
N SER A 311 -14.91 -6.43 6.51
CA SER A 311 -14.08 -5.61 5.62
C SER A 311 -14.56 -5.68 4.17
N GLY A 312 -14.98 -6.85 3.72
CA GLY A 312 -15.50 -7.06 2.37
C GLY A 312 -16.79 -6.29 2.09
N MET A 313 -17.71 -6.26 3.06
CA MET A 313 -18.93 -5.45 2.98
C MET A 313 -18.63 -3.95 2.96
N MET A 314 -17.69 -3.48 3.81
CA MET A 314 -17.28 -2.07 3.83
C MET A 314 -16.71 -1.62 2.49
N ILE A 315 -15.80 -2.40 1.89
CA ILE A 315 -15.19 -2.07 0.58
C ILE A 315 -16.27 -1.98 -0.51
N ASN A 316 -17.33 -2.78 -0.43
CA ASN A 316 -18.43 -2.79 -1.40
C ASN A 316 -19.56 -1.80 -1.09
N GLY A 317 -19.36 -0.90 -0.13
CA GLY A 317 -20.36 0.11 0.26
C GLY A 317 -21.55 -0.46 1.04
N GLN A 318 -21.57 -1.75 1.37
CA GLN A 318 -22.62 -2.43 2.14
C GLN A 318 -22.40 -2.26 3.65
N HIS A 319 -22.25 -1.01 4.07
CA HIS A 319 -21.84 -0.65 5.43
C HIS A 319 -22.92 -0.96 6.49
N GLU A 320 -24.21 -0.94 6.13
CA GLU A 320 -25.29 -1.37 7.02
C GLU A 320 -25.17 -2.86 7.37
N VAL A 321 -24.92 -3.70 6.37
CA VAL A 321 -24.70 -5.14 6.54
C VAL A 321 -23.41 -5.40 7.33
N ALA A 322 -22.36 -4.61 7.10
CA ALA A 322 -21.11 -4.71 7.86
C ALA A 322 -21.33 -4.43 9.35
N VAL A 323 -22.14 -3.42 9.69
CA VAL A 323 -22.51 -3.10 11.08
C VAL A 323 -23.37 -4.20 11.68
N GLU A 324 -24.35 -4.74 10.95
CA GLU A 324 -25.14 -5.89 11.43
C GLU A 324 -24.24 -7.09 11.76
N LEU A 325 -23.30 -7.42 10.87
CA LEU A 325 -22.33 -8.50 11.09
C LEU A 325 -21.43 -8.24 12.30
N PHE A 326 -21.03 -6.99 12.52
CA PHE A 326 -20.25 -6.61 13.69
C PHE A 326 -21.01 -6.81 14.99
N GLU A 327 -22.25 -6.33 15.09
CA GLU A 327 -23.07 -6.48 16.30
C GLU A 327 -23.41 -7.95 16.60
N ARG A 328 -23.37 -8.82 15.59
CA ARG A 328 -23.59 -10.27 15.74
C ARG A 328 -22.40 -11.03 16.31
N LEU A 329 -21.19 -10.45 16.35
CA LEU A 329 -19.98 -11.13 16.85
C LEU A 329 -20.14 -11.65 18.30
N ASP A 330 -20.67 -10.82 19.19
CA ASP A 330 -20.86 -11.19 20.60
C ASP A 330 -21.85 -12.35 20.74
N SER A 331 -22.90 -12.39 19.91
CA SER A 331 -23.87 -13.49 19.90
C SER A 331 -23.28 -14.83 19.44
N GLU A 332 -22.17 -14.79 18.70
CA GLU A 332 -21.41 -15.95 18.23
C GLU A 332 -20.25 -16.29 19.19
N GLY A 333 -20.16 -15.61 20.35
CA GLY A 333 -19.11 -15.82 21.35
C GLY A 333 -17.74 -15.30 20.92
N LEU A 334 -17.67 -14.44 19.91
CA LEU A 334 -16.44 -13.84 19.39
C LEU A 334 -16.33 -12.40 19.86
N LYS A 335 -15.20 -12.04 20.47
CA LYS A 335 -14.93 -10.66 20.84
C LYS A 335 -14.23 -9.93 19.69
N PRO A 336 -14.69 -8.73 19.28
CA PRO A 336 -14.00 -7.91 18.30
C PRO A 336 -12.55 -7.61 18.72
N ASP A 337 -11.60 -7.85 17.83
CA ASP A 337 -10.20 -7.48 18.03
C ASP A 337 -9.87 -6.14 17.35
N SER A 338 -8.62 -5.69 17.46
CA SER A 338 -8.18 -4.46 16.80
C SER A 338 -8.46 -4.49 15.29
N ALA A 339 -8.29 -5.62 14.61
CA ALA A 339 -8.55 -5.72 13.18
C ALA A 339 -10.05 -5.59 12.85
N THR A 340 -10.95 -6.12 13.70
CA THR A 340 -12.40 -5.96 13.55
C THR A 340 -12.79 -4.48 13.59
N TRP A 341 -12.38 -3.75 14.65
CA TRP A 341 -12.67 -2.32 14.79
C TRP A 341 -12.07 -1.49 13.65
N ASN A 342 -10.81 -1.76 13.29
CA ASN A 342 -10.13 -1.06 12.20
C ASN A 342 -10.84 -1.24 10.85
N SER A 343 -11.47 -2.40 10.61
CA SER A 343 -12.21 -2.66 9.36
C SER A 343 -13.40 -1.72 9.20
N LEU A 344 -14.16 -1.48 10.28
CA LEU A 344 -15.27 -0.52 10.28
C LEU A 344 -14.78 0.91 10.22
N ILE A 345 -13.82 1.28 11.08
CA ILE A 345 -13.30 2.65 11.17
C ILE A 345 -12.69 3.07 9.82
N SER A 346 -11.78 2.26 9.28
CA SER A 346 -11.17 2.51 7.97
C SER A 346 -12.20 2.53 6.85
N GLY A 347 -13.21 1.65 6.89
CA GLY A 347 -14.26 1.61 5.89
C GLY A 347 -15.12 2.87 5.91
N PHE A 348 -15.53 3.35 7.09
CA PHE A 348 -16.31 4.59 7.22
C PHE A 348 -15.48 5.81 6.83
N SER A 349 -14.19 5.85 7.20
CA SER A 349 -13.25 6.89 6.75
C SER A 349 -13.16 6.96 5.22
N GLN A 350 -13.02 5.82 4.53
CA GLN A 350 -12.96 5.76 3.05
C GLN A 350 -14.28 6.15 2.37
N LEU A 351 -15.41 5.94 3.04
CA LEU A 351 -16.73 6.38 2.57
C LEU A 351 -17.02 7.86 2.87
N GLY A 352 -16.09 8.59 3.50
CA GLY A 352 -16.30 9.99 3.93
C GLY A 352 -17.26 10.15 5.11
N LYS A 353 -17.65 9.05 5.76
CA LYS A 353 -18.58 8.99 6.90
C LYS A 353 -17.84 9.15 8.22
N VAL A 354 -17.32 10.36 8.44
CA VAL A 354 -16.42 10.66 9.57
C VAL A 354 -17.10 10.51 10.92
N VAL A 355 -18.37 10.90 11.03
CA VAL A 355 -19.13 10.79 12.30
C VAL A 355 -19.23 9.34 12.74
N GLU A 356 -19.56 8.43 11.82
CA GLU A 356 -19.63 6.99 12.09
C GLU A 356 -18.26 6.40 12.41
N ALA A 357 -17.21 6.81 11.69
CA ALA A 357 -15.83 6.39 11.97
C ALA A 357 -15.42 6.74 13.41
N PHE A 358 -15.69 7.97 13.85
CA PHE A 358 -15.40 8.41 15.22
C PHE A 358 -16.28 7.72 16.26
N LYS A 359 -17.56 7.44 15.96
CA LYS A 359 -18.43 6.66 16.84
C LYS A 359 -17.87 5.25 17.12
N PHE A 360 -17.35 4.57 16.09
CA PHE A 360 -16.70 3.26 16.28
C PHE A 360 -15.34 3.37 16.97
N PHE A 361 -14.59 4.45 16.75
CA PHE A 361 -13.34 4.72 17.47
C PHE A 361 -13.56 4.94 18.98
N GLU A 362 -14.56 5.75 19.35
CA GLU A 362 -14.93 5.97 20.75
C GLU A 362 -15.37 4.67 21.43
N ARG A 363 -16.18 3.85 20.72
CA ARG A 363 -16.56 2.50 21.19
C ARG A 363 -15.35 1.58 21.37
N MET A 364 -14.39 1.60 20.45
CA MET A 364 -13.15 0.82 20.53
C MET A 364 -12.33 1.19 21.79
N ILE A 365 -12.21 2.50 22.08
CA ILE A 365 -11.49 2.98 23.26
C ILE A 365 -12.24 2.64 24.55
N SER A 366 -13.58 2.73 24.57
CA SER A 366 -14.37 2.43 25.77
C SER A 366 -14.30 0.97 26.19
N VAL A 367 -14.05 0.05 25.25
CA VAL A 367 -13.77 -1.37 25.53
C VAL A 367 -12.27 -1.66 25.78
N VAL A 368 -11.45 -0.61 25.94
CA VAL A 368 -10.01 -0.70 26.25
C VAL A 368 -9.20 -1.45 25.18
N VAL A 369 -9.63 -1.38 23.92
CA VAL A 369 -8.85 -1.89 22.78
C VAL A 369 -7.98 -0.76 22.25
N ALA A 370 -6.66 -0.96 22.28
CA ALA A 370 -5.71 0.06 21.84
C ALA A 370 -5.84 0.31 20.31
N PRO A 371 -5.99 1.59 19.88
CA PRO A 371 -5.99 1.95 18.47
C PRO A 371 -4.68 1.53 17.79
N SER A 372 -4.78 0.89 16.62
CA SER A 372 -3.60 0.60 15.80
C SER A 372 -3.15 1.84 15.05
N LEU A 373 -1.90 1.87 14.56
CA LEU A 373 -1.42 2.97 13.71
C LEU A 373 -2.30 3.14 12.45
N LYS A 374 -2.74 2.02 11.87
CA LYS A 374 -3.66 2.02 10.72
C LYS A 374 -5.02 2.66 11.05
N CYS A 375 -5.52 2.49 12.27
CA CYS A 375 -6.72 3.17 12.74
C CYS A 375 -6.52 4.69 12.75
N LEU A 376 -5.42 5.14 13.35
CA LEU A 376 -5.11 6.56 13.53
C LEU A 376 -4.90 7.24 12.17
N THR A 377 -4.14 6.63 11.26
CA THR A 377 -3.95 7.18 9.90
C THR A 377 -5.25 7.25 9.10
N SER A 378 -6.12 6.23 9.20
CA SER A 378 -7.42 6.25 8.52
C SER A 378 -8.31 7.40 9.02
N LEU A 379 -8.34 7.62 10.34
CA LEU A 379 -9.09 8.73 10.94
C LEU A 379 -8.50 10.10 10.59
N LEU A 380 -7.17 10.22 10.54
CA LEU A 380 -6.49 11.46 10.13
C LEU A 380 -6.79 11.81 8.67
N SER A 381 -6.77 10.83 7.76
CA SER A 381 -7.18 11.04 6.36
C SER A 381 -8.63 11.53 6.30
N ALA A 382 -9.53 10.90 7.06
CA ALA A 382 -10.93 11.30 7.10
C ALA A 382 -11.11 12.73 7.64
N CYS A 383 -10.35 13.11 8.67
CA CYS A 383 -10.34 14.49 9.20
C CYS A 383 -9.78 15.48 8.18
N SER A 384 -8.75 15.09 7.43
CA SER A 384 -8.13 15.88 6.37
C SER A 384 -9.14 16.20 5.26
N ASP A 385 -9.89 15.19 4.82
CA ASP A 385 -10.85 15.35 3.71
C ASP A 385 -12.15 16.08 4.11
N THR A 386 -12.49 16.07 5.41
CA THR A 386 -13.67 16.76 5.97
C THR A 386 -13.34 18.04 6.74
N TRP A 387 -12.06 18.40 6.82
CA TRP A 387 -11.58 19.66 7.42
C TRP A 387 -11.93 19.78 8.91
N VAL A 388 -12.02 18.63 9.63
CA VAL A 388 -12.43 18.57 11.05
C VAL A 388 -11.22 18.61 11.97
N LEU A 389 -10.73 19.83 12.24
CA LEU A 389 -9.52 20.06 13.02
C LEU A 389 -9.59 19.55 14.48
N LYS A 390 -10.74 19.67 15.14
CA LYS A 390 -10.91 19.26 16.55
C LYS A 390 -10.60 17.78 16.72
N ASN A 391 -11.26 16.94 15.94
CA ASN A 391 -11.05 15.50 15.90
C ASN A 391 -9.62 15.15 15.48
N GLY A 392 -9.04 15.87 14.50
CA GLY A 392 -7.64 15.70 14.12
C GLY A 392 -6.65 15.92 15.28
N LYS A 393 -6.86 16.96 16.11
CA LYS A 393 -6.07 17.23 17.32
C LYS A 393 -6.22 16.13 18.38
N GLU A 394 -7.43 15.60 18.56
CA GLU A 394 -7.68 14.48 19.48
C GLU A 394 -6.88 13.23 19.04
N ILE A 395 -6.92 12.90 17.75
CA ILE A 395 -6.13 11.79 17.18
C ILE A 395 -4.63 12.03 17.32
N HIS A 396 -4.14 13.25 17.11
CA HIS A 396 -2.74 13.59 17.37
C HIS A 396 -2.35 13.34 18.85
N GLY A 397 -3.22 13.67 19.80
CA GLY A 397 -3.02 13.32 21.21
C GLY A 397 -2.90 11.80 21.45
N HIS A 398 -3.65 10.98 20.71
CA HIS A 398 -3.50 9.52 20.74
C HIS A 398 -2.18 9.04 20.12
N VAL A 399 -1.71 9.67 19.04
CA VAL A 399 -0.39 9.38 18.43
C VAL A 399 0.74 9.61 19.42
N ILE A 400 0.70 10.72 20.17
CA ILE A 400 1.67 11.04 21.22
C ILE A 400 1.65 9.97 22.32
N LYS A 401 0.45 9.62 22.82
CA LYS A 401 0.28 8.59 23.86
C LYS A 401 0.77 7.21 23.41
N ALA A 402 0.65 6.89 22.12
CA ALA A 402 1.12 5.65 21.54
C ALA A 402 2.63 5.66 21.21
N ALA A 403 3.35 6.75 21.50
CA ALA A 403 4.75 6.96 21.12
C ALA A 403 5.01 6.75 19.61
N ALA A 404 4.02 7.09 18.78
CA ALA A 404 4.04 6.87 17.33
C ALA A 404 4.43 8.12 16.52
N GLU A 405 4.92 9.18 17.17
CA GLU A 405 5.31 10.44 16.53
C GLU A 405 6.50 10.30 15.56
N ARG A 406 7.28 9.22 15.66
CA ARG A 406 8.40 8.94 14.74
C ARG A 406 8.03 8.00 13.60
N ASP A 407 6.79 7.51 13.56
CA ASP A 407 6.31 6.71 12.44
C ASP A 407 6.07 7.64 11.24
N VAL A 408 6.72 7.32 10.11
CA VAL A 408 6.69 8.14 8.89
C VAL A 408 5.27 8.20 8.31
N PHE A 409 4.51 7.10 8.34
CA PHE A 409 3.16 7.03 7.78
C PHE A 409 2.15 7.81 8.64
N VAL A 410 2.27 7.73 9.96
CA VAL A 410 1.44 8.51 10.88
C VAL A 410 1.75 10.00 10.76
N SER A 411 3.03 10.36 10.71
CA SER A 411 3.47 11.76 10.66
C SER A 411 3.10 12.43 9.34
N THR A 412 3.23 11.72 8.21
CA THR A 412 2.74 12.21 6.91
C THR A 412 1.23 12.43 6.90
N SER A 413 0.46 11.52 7.52
CA SER A 413 -0.99 11.69 7.68
C SER A 413 -1.35 12.88 8.57
N LEU A 414 -0.58 13.14 9.64
CA LEU A 414 -0.75 14.30 10.50
C LEU A 414 -0.42 15.61 9.77
N MET A 415 0.68 15.62 9.01
CA MET A 415 1.08 16.78 8.19
C MET A 415 -0.02 17.12 7.19
N ASP A 416 -0.51 16.14 6.41
CA ASP A 416 -1.62 16.36 5.47
C ASP A 416 -2.88 16.90 6.17
N MET A 417 -3.28 16.31 7.30
CA MET A 417 -4.44 16.77 8.08
C MET A 417 -4.27 18.22 8.55
N TYR A 418 -3.12 18.59 9.13
CA TYR A 418 -2.87 19.95 9.57
C TYR A 418 -2.79 20.94 8.41
N MET A 419 -2.15 20.55 7.31
CA MET A 419 -2.08 21.37 6.10
C MET A 419 -3.48 21.66 5.57
N LYS A 420 -4.30 20.63 5.29
CA LYS A 420 -5.67 20.83 4.79
C LYS A 420 -6.55 21.58 5.79
N CYS A 421 -6.38 21.40 7.10
CA CYS A 421 -7.09 22.19 8.10
C CYS A 421 -6.58 23.64 8.24
N GLY A 422 -5.66 24.11 7.39
CA GLY A 422 -5.16 25.49 7.37
C GLY A 422 -4.11 25.82 8.44
N LEU A 423 -3.51 24.81 9.08
CA LEU A 423 -2.48 24.96 10.11
C LEU A 423 -1.11 24.54 9.59
N SER A 424 -0.61 25.21 8.56
CA SER A 424 0.66 24.88 7.90
C SER A 424 1.88 24.93 8.84
N LEU A 425 1.89 25.84 9.81
CA LEU A 425 2.92 25.92 10.86
C LEU A 425 3.01 24.65 11.72
N TRP A 426 1.89 23.99 12.01
CA TRP A 426 1.89 22.76 12.79
C TRP A 426 2.43 21.58 11.97
N ALA A 427 2.06 21.50 10.68
CA ALA A 427 2.64 20.52 9.78
C ALA A 427 4.16 20.71 9.65
N ARG A 428 4.63 21.95 9.51
CA ARG A 428 6.07 22.27 9.46
C ARG A 428 6.81 21.83 10.72
N ARG A 429 6.23 22.07 11.91
CA ARG A 429 6.80 21.60 13.18
C ARG A 429 6.94 20.08 13.26
N ILE A 430 5.97 19.33 12.71
CA ILE A 430 6.06 17.86 12.67
C ILE A 430 7.16 17.44 11.71
N PHE A 431 7.24 18.06 10.54
CA PHE A 431 8.28 17.82 9.56
C PHE A 431 9.69 18.06 10.15
N ASP A 432 9.89 19.17 10.85
CA ASP A 432 11.19 19.58 11.42
C ASP A 432 11.65 18.69 12.59
N ARG A 433 10.75 17.94 13.26
CA ARG A 433 11.11 17.03 14.36
C ARG A 433 11.85 15.77 13.92
N PHE A 434 11.81 15.41 12.64
CA PHE A 434 12.49 14.22 12.13
C PHE A 434 13.99 14.49 11.94
N GLU A 435 14.81 13.86 12.79
CA GLU A 435 16.28 13.89 12.71
C GLU A 435 16.83 12.47 12.98
N PRO A 436 17.49 11.82 11.99
CA PRO A 436 17.69 12.28 10.61
C PRO A 436 16.39 12.27 9.80
N LYS A 437 16.35 13.06 8.72
CA LYS A 437 15.19 13.10 7.81
C LYS A 437 14.96 11.75 7.11
N PRO A 438 13.69 11.35 6.87
CA PRO A 438 13.39 10.15 6.08
C PRO A 438 13.91 10.28 4.65
N LYS A 439 14.52 9.20 4.16
CA LYS A 439 15.00 9.09 2.78
C LYS A 439 13.90 8.79 1.76
N ASP A 440 12.66 8.57 2.21
CA ASP A 440 11.52 8.33 1.34
C ASP A 440 10.96 9.68 0.83
N PRO A 441 10.96 9.93 -0.50
CA PRO A 441 10.44 11.16 -1.08
C PRO A 441 8.95 11.42 -0.76
N VAL A 442 8.17 10.39 -0.44
CA VAL A 442 6.75 10.54 -0.08
C VAL A 442 6.57 11.46 1.13
N PHE A 443 7.48 11.40 2.11
CA PHE A 443 7.47 12.26 3.30
C PHE A 443 7.54 13.75 2.93
N TRP A 444 8.36 14.08 1.94
CA TRP A 444 8.59 15.44 1.47
C TRP A 444 7.49 15.93 0.54
N ASN A 445 6.99 15.04 -0.33
CA ASN A 445 5.96 15.35 -1.31
C ASN A 445 4.65 15.81 -0.68
N VAL A 446 4.32 15.33 0.53
CA VAL A 446 3.15 15.80 1.29
C VAL A 446 3.28 17.30 1.58
N MET A 447 4.44 17.76 2.04
CA MET A 447 4.68 19.18 2.33
C MET A 447 4.69 20.02 1.05
N ILE A 448 5.43 19.59 0.01
CA ILE A 448 5.53 20.32 -1.28
C ILE A 448 4.14 20.50 -1.91
N SER A 449 3.40 19.40 -2.06
CA SER A 449 2.07 19.44 -2.69
C SER A 449 1.06 20.24 -1.87
N SER A 450 1.13 20.15 -0.55
CA SER A 450 0.23 20.85 0.35
C SER A 450 0.52 22.35 0.36
N TYR A 451 1.78 22.78 0.41
CA TYR A 451 2.14 24.21 0.30
C TYR A 451 1.71 24.78 -1.05
N GLY A 452 1.93 24.05 -2.15
CA GLY A 452 1.48 24.45 -3.49
C GLY A 452 -0.03 24.68 -3.58
N LYS A 453 -0.84 23.78 -2.99
CA LYS A 453 -2.32 23.90 -2.96
C LYS A 453 -2.83 25.07 -2.12
N HIS A 454 -2.07 25.49 -1.09
CA HIS A 454 -2.42 26.62 -0.24
C HIS A 454 -1.86 27.96 -0.76
N GLY A 455 -1.17 27.96 -1.90
CA GLY A 455 -0.54 29.15 -2.49
C GLY A 455 0.73 29.60 -1.77
N GLU A 456 1.27 28.80 -0.84
CA GLU A 456 2.51 29.05 -0.13
C GLU A 456 3.73 28.51 -0.93
N CYS A 457 3.90 28.95 -2.18
CA CYS A 457 4.88 28.30 -3.08
C CYS A 457 6.33 28.52 -2.70
N GLU A 458 6.68 29.62 -2.04
CA GLU A 458 8.04 29.81 -1.51
C GLU A 458 8.42 28.69 -0.55
N SER A 459 7.51 28.33 0.37
CA SER A 459 7.66 27.18 1.27
C SER A 459 7.75 25.85 0.52
N ALA A 460 6.98 25.68 -0.57
CA ALA A 460 7.06 24.46 -1.40
C ALA A 460 8.45 24.30 -2.05
N ILE A 461 9.00 25.41 -2.59
CA ILE A 461 10.35 25.44 -3.19
C ILE A 461 11.42 25.22 -2.12
N GLU A 462 11.28 25.84 -0.94
CA GLU A 462 12.19 25.64 0.20
C GLU A 462 12.30 24.15 0.58
N ILE A 463 11.16 23.45 0.71
CA ILE A 463 11.15 22.02 1.02
C ILE A 463 11.80 21.19 -0.11
N PHE A 464 11.60 21.56 -1.38
CA PHE A 464 12.23 20.88 -2.51
C PHE A 464 13.75 21.07 -2.54
N ASP A 465 14.23 22.28 -2.23
CA ASP A 465 15.67 22.54 -2.15
C ASP A 465 16.28 21.81 -0.94
N LEU A 466 15.61 21.78 0.21
CA LEU A 466 16.05 21.00 1.38
C LEU A 466 16.09 19.48 1.09
N LEU A 467 15.15 18.95 0.31
CA LEU A 467 15.17 17.54 -0.13
C LEU A 467 16.48 17.19 -0.86
N ARG A 468 16.94 18.12 -1.71
CA ARG A 468 18.19 17.97 -2.48
C ARG A 468 19.42 18.11 -1.60
N GLU A 469 19.40 19.03 -0.63
CA GLU A 469 20.47 19.22 0.35
C GLU A 469 20.69 17.97 1.21
N GLU A 470 19.60 17.33 1.64
CA GLU A 470 19.61 16.03 2.36
C GLU A 470 19.96 14.83 1.46
N LYS A 471 20.23 15.06 0.17
CA LYS A 471 20.59 14.04 -0.83
C LYS A 471 19.55 12.92 -0.94
N VAL A 472 18.27 13.29 -0.79
CA VAL A 472 17.14 12.39 -1.08
C VAL A 472 16.87 12.48 -2.58
N GLU A 473 16.76 11.34 -3.26
CA GLU A 473 16.48 11.33 -4.70
C GLU A 473 15.00 11.70 -4.95
N PRO A 474 14.70 12.79 -5.69
CA PRO A 474 13.33 13.14 -6.07
C PRO A 474 12.68 12.02 -6.90
N SER A 475 11.38 11.78 -6.67
CA SER A 475 10.58 10.89 -7.52
C SER A 475 9.84 11.67 -8.61
N LEU A 476 9.28 10.96 -9.59
CA LEU A 476 8.32 11.55 -10.54
C LEU A 476 7.18 12.30 -9.82
N SER A 477 6.66 11.75 -8.72
CA SER A 477 5.63 12.43 -7.93
C SER A 477 6.13 13.70 -7.23
N THR A 478 7.42 13.79 -6.91
CA THR A 478 8.05 15.03 -6.40
C THR A 478 8.00 16.13 -7.44
N PHE A 479 8.40 15.82 -8.67
CA PHE A 479 8.38 16.77 -9.78
C PHE A 479 6.97 17.23 -10.13
N THR A 480 5.98 16.33 -10.19
CA THR A 480 4.58 16.73 -10.35
C THR A 480 4.12 17.69 -9.24
N ALA A 481 4.47 17.40 -7.98
CA ALA A 481 4.05 18.22 -6.83
C ALA A 481 4.62 19.65 -6.91
N ILE A 482 5.91 19.80 -7.21
CA ILE A 482 6.55 21.12 -7.29
C ILE A 482 6.14 21.88 -8.56
N LEU A 483 5.96 21.21 -9.70
CA LEU A 483 5.48 21.85 -10.94
C LEU A 483 4.03 22.33 -10.78
N SER A 484 3.19 21.56 -10.10
CA SER A 484 1.84 22.01 -9.72
C SER A 484 1.89 23.23 -8.82
N ALA A 485 2.81 23.28 -7.84
CA ALA A 485 3.01 24.47 -7.02
C ALA A 485 3.43 25.69 -7.87
N CYS A 486 4.39 25.53 -8.78
CA CYS A 486 4.78 26.59 -9.72
C CYS A 486 3.59 27.06 -10.57
N SER A 487 2.77 26.15 -11.09
CA SER A 487 1.55 26.49 -11.84
C SER A 487 0.57 27.34 -11.03
N HIS A 488 0.34 26.98 -9.76
CA HIS A 488 -0.58 27.71 -8.89
C HIS A 488 -0.08 29.11 -8.52
N CYS A 489 1.23 29.30 -8.39
CA CYS A 489 1.81 30.61 -8.07
C CYS A 489 2.23 31.44 -9.28
N GLY A 490 2.25 30.83 -10.47
CA GLY A 490 2.64 31.52 -11.68
C GLY A 490 4.12 31.81 -11.84
N ASP A 491 4.97 31.06 -11.14
CA ASP A 491 6.42 31.17 -11.29
C ASP A 491 6.87 30.34 -12.50
N VAL A 492 6.75 30.97 -13.67
CA VAL A 492 7.01 30.33 -14.96
C VAL A 492 8.48 29.97 -15.09
N GLU A 493 9.38 30.86 -14.68
CA GLU A 493 10.82 30.67 -14.75
C GLU A 493 11.28 29.48 -13.90
N LYS A 494 10.82 29.40 -12.65
CA LYS A 494 11.15 28.26 -11.77
C LYS A 494 10.53 26.97 -12.29
N GLY A 495 9.30 27.00 -12.79
CA GLY A 495 8.65 25.83 -13.38
C GLY A 495 9.42 25.25 -14.57
N VAL A 496 9.86 26.10 -15.51
CA VAL A 496 10.71 25.68 -16.64
C VAL A 496 12.05 25.13 -16.17
N GLN A 497 12.71 25.78 -15.19
CA GLN A 497 13.97 25.29 -14.63
C GLN A 497 13.83 23.89 -14.00
N ILE A 498 12.75 23.67 -13.24
CA ILE A 498 12.48 22.38 -12.60
C ILE A 498 12.17 21.31 -13.65
N PHE A 499 11.44 21.65 -14.71
CA PHE A 499 11.14 20.72 -15.79
C PHE A 499 12.41 20.28 -16.54
N SER A 500 13.32 21.22 -16.84
CA SER A 500 14.64 20.90 -17.40
C SER A 500 15.48 20.05 -16.44
N LEU A 501 15.52 20.41 -15.15
CA LEU A 501 16.23 19.65 -14.10
C LEU A 501 15.78 18.18 -14.07
N MET A 502 14.48 17.93 -14.15
CA MET A 502 13.91 16.58 -14.17
C MET A 502 14.43 15.74 -15.35
N GLN A 503 14.53 16.35 -16.54
CA GLN A 503 14.92 15.67 -17.78
C GLN A 503 16.44 15.50 -17.89
N GLU A 504 17.20 16.56 -17.61
CA GLU A 504 18.64 16.64 -17.87
C GLU A 504 19.46 15.98 -16.75
N ASP A 505 19.19 16.34 -15.49
CA ASP A 505 20.01 15.88 -14.36
C ASP A 505 19.54 14.52 -13.82
N TYR A 506 18.22 14.28 -13.80
CA TYR A 506 17.64 13.04 -13.28
C TYR A 506 17.23 12.03 -14.36
N GLY A 507 17.27 12.41 -15.64
CA GLY A 507 16.98 11.49 -16.75
C GLY A 507 15.53 11.00 -16.80
N PHE A 508 14.60 11.66 -16.11
CA PHE A 508 13.20 11.26 -16.11
C PHE A 508 12.51 11.68 -17.41
N LYS A 509 11.76 10.76 -17.99
CA LYS A 509 10.83 11.10 -19.08
C LYS A 509 9.58 11.76 -18.48
N PRO A 510 9.17 12.94 -18.96
CA PRO A 510 7.95 13.59 -18.47
C PRO A 510 6.74 12.67 -18.64
N SER A 511 5.96 12.51 -17.57
CA SER A 511 4.64 11.89 -17.64
C SER A 511 3.58 12.90 -18.09
N THR A 512 2.39 12.41 -18.44
CA THR A 512 1.21 13.24 -18.78
C THR A 512 0.90 14.28 -17.70
N ASP A 513 1.10 13.96 -16.42
CA ASP A 513 0.83 14.87 -15.30
C ASP A 513 1.82 16.05 -15.27
N HIS A 514 3.11 15.79 -15.51
CA HIS A 514 4.13 16.85 -15.56
C HIS A 514 3.84 17.81 -16.70
N ILE A 515 3.47 17.26 -17.86
CA ILE A 515 3.14 18.05 -19.04
C ILE A 515 1.85 18.82 -18.82
N GLY A 516 0.85 18.21 -18.20
CA GLY A 516 -0.37 18.90 -17.78
C GLY A 516 -0.06 20.13 -16.91
N CYS A 517 0.83 19.98 -15.91
CA CYS A 517 1.25 21.10 -15.05
C CYS A 517 2.01 22.19 -15.84
N MET A 518 2.93 21.80 -16.73
CA MET A 518 3.69 22.75 -17.55
C MET A 518 2.82 23.49 -18.56
N VAL A 519 1.88 22.80 -19.21
CA VAL A 519 0.95 23.41 -20.15
C VAL A 519 0.01 24.35 -19.40
N ASP A 520 -0.55 23.96 -18.25
CA ASP A 520 -1.36 24.84 -17.40
C ASP A 520 -0.58 26.11 -17.00
N LEU A 521 0.67 25.96 -16.54
CA LEU A 521 1.56 27.06 -16.19
C LEU A 521 1.83 27.97 -17.40
N LEU A 522 2.32 27.45 -18.52
CA LEU A 522 2.68 28.27 -19.69
C LEU A 522 1.45 28.93 -20.33
N CYS A 523 0.32 28.23 -20.36
CA CYS A 523 -0.94 28.71 -20.90
C CYS A 523 -1.51 29.89 -20.11
N ARG A 524 -1.56 29.81 -18.78
CA ARG A 524 -2.10 30.89 -17.92
C ARG A 524 -1.33 32.21 -18.04
N PHE A 525 -0.05 32.12 -18.37
CA PHE A 525 0.85 33.27 -18.48
C PHE A 525 1.15 33.64 -19.94
N GLY A 526 0.40 33.11 -20.91
CA GLY A 526 0.44 33.53 -22.31
C GLY A 526 1.63 33.01 -23.13
N ARG A 527 2.46 32.10 -22.61
CA ARG A 527 3.58 31.47 -23.33
C ARG A 527 3.12 30.31 -24.20
N LEU A 528 2.13 30.56 -25.06
CA LEU A 528 1.42 29.52 -25.82
C LEU A 528 2.30 28.72 -26.79
N ARG A 529 3.35 29.33 -27.36
CA ARG A 529 4.27 28.62 -28.26
C ARG A 529 5.08 27.56 -27.53
N GLU A 530 5.60 27.90 -26.36
CA GLU A 530 6.35 26.95 -25.53
C GLU A 530 5.43 25.87 -24.96
N ALA A 531 4.19 26.23 -24.61
CA ALA A 531 3.18 25.23 -24.25
C ALA A 531 2.98 24.21 -25.38
N LYS A 532 2.94 24.67 -26.64
CA LYS A 532 2.85 23.80 -27.81
C LYS A 532 4.09 22.93 -28.01
N GLU A 533 5.29 23.50 -27.85
CA GLU A 533 6.54 22.74 -27.92
C GLU A 533 6.61 21.62 -26.88
N VAL A 534 6.10 21.85 -25.66
CA VAL A 534 6.00 20.82 -24.62
C VAL A 534 5.00 19.73 -24.99
N ILE A 535 3.86 20.09 -25.62
CA ILE A 535 2.86 19.12 -26.10
C ILE A 535 3.43 18.22 -27.20
N ASP A 536 4.21 18.80 -28.12
CA ASP A 536 4.79 18.09 -29.27
C ASP A 536 5.88 17.07 -28.87
N GLN A 537 6.36 17.12 -27.62
CA GLN A 537 7.25 16.09 -27.08
C GLN A 537 6.51 14.76 -26.80
N ILE A 538 5.17 14.74 -26.83
CA ILE A 538 4.36 13.55 -26.57
C ILE A 538 3.88 12.94 -27.89
N SER A 539 3.99 11.61 -28.00
CA SER A 539 3.45 10.86 -29.15
C SER A 539 1.92 10.85 -29.21
N GLU A 540 1.23 10.83 -28.06
CA GLU A 540 -0.24 10.83 -27.94
C GLU A 540 -0.71 11.75 -26.78
N PRO A 541 -0.86 13.06 -27.00
CA PRO A 541 -1.38 13.97 -25.98
C PRO A 541 -2.88 13.75 -25.70
N SER A 542 -3.30 13.86 -24.44
CA SER A 542 -4.70 13.69 -24.04
C SER A 542 -5.58 14.89 -24.45
N SER A 543 -6.89 14.66 -24.56
CA SER A 543 -7.86 15.73 -24.86
C SER A 543 -7.88 16.84 -23.81
N SER A 544 -7.57 16.54 -22.54
CA SER A 544 -7.46 17.54 -21.47
C SER A 544 -6.38 18.59 -21.73
N VAL A 545 -5.24 18.20 -22.32
CA VAL A 545 -4.10 19.09 -22.57
C VAL A 545 -4.43 20.07 -23.71
N TYR A 546 -5.02 19.57 -24.80
CA TYR A 546 -5.49 20.43 -25.89
C TYR A 546 -6.68 21.32 -25.47
N SER A 547 -7.55 20.83 -24.58
CA SER A 547 -8.65 21.66 -24.03
C SER A 547 -8.11 22.83 -23.21
N SER A 548 -7.05 22.59 -22.42
CA SER A 548 -6.37 23.63 -21.65
C SER A 548 -5.68 24.66 -22.56
N LEU A 549 -4.99 24.18 -23.62
CA LEU A 549 -4.38 25.06 -24.63
C LEU A 549 -5.44 25.91 -25.36
N LEU A 550 -6.55 25.31 -25.79
CA LEU A 550 -7.62 26.00 -26.50
C LEU A 550 -8.31 27.06 -25.61
N GLY A 551 -8.55 26.73 -24.34
CA GLY A 551 -9.06 27.67 -23.35
C GLY A 551 -8.13 28.89 -23.16
N ALA A 552 -6.82 28.67 -23.15
CA ALA A 552 -5.81 29.72 -23.05
C ALA A 552 -5.68 30.54 -24.34
N CYS A 553 -5.78 29.91 -25.52
CA CYS A 553 -5.87 30.61 -26.80
C CYS A 553 -7.07 31.55 -26.85
N ARG A 554 -8.18 31.20 -26.17
CA ARG A 554 -9.32 32.11 -25.99
C ARG A 554 -9.00 33.30 -25.09
N GLN A 555 -8.34 33.07 -23.96
CA GLN A 555 -7.96 34.15 -23.05
C GLN A 555 -6.93 35.12 -23.67
N HIS A 556 -5.97 34.59 -24.45
CA HIS A 556 -4.89 35.37 -25.05
C HIS A 556 -5.13 35.74 -26.53
N LEU A 557 -6.32 35.47 -27.06
CA LEU A 557 -6.73 35.78 -28.44
C LEU A 557 -5.75 35.28 -29.52
N ASN A 558 -5.33 34.01 -29.44
CA ASN A 558 -4.44 33.39 -30.43
C ASN A 558 -5.24 32.46 -31.36
N PRO A 559 -5.61 32.91 -32.58
CA PRO A 559 -6.44 32.12 -33.49
C PRO A 559 -5.69 30.94 -34.11
N VAL A 560 -4.38 31.06 -34.34
CA VAL A 560 -3.58 30.04 -35.05
C VAL A 560 -3.45 28.77 -34.20
N LEU A 561 -2.99 28.93 -32.95
CA LEU A 561 -2.89 27.79 -32.03
C LEU A 561 -4.28 27.32 -31.56
N GLY A 562 -5.27 28.22 -31.53
CA GLY A 562 -6.66 27.86 -31.23
C GLY A 562 -7.25 26.93 -32.29
N GLU A 563 -7.02 27.19 -33.57
CA GLU A 563 -7.49 26.34 -34.67
C GLU A 563 -6.83 24.95 -34.61
N GLU A 564 -5.51 24.90 -34.43
CA GLU A 564 -4.77 23.65 -34.31
C GLU A 564 -5.26 22.80 -33.13
N ALA A 565 -5.44 23.41 -31.94
CA ALA A 565 -5.93 22.73 -30.75
C ALA A 565 -7.37 22.22 -30.93
N ALA A 566 -8.25 23.02 -31.57
CA ALA A 566 -9.63 22.63 -31.83
C ALA A 566 -9.73 21.46 -32.82
N MET A 567 -8.90 21.45 -33.86
CA MET A 567 -8.85 20.34 -34.82
C MET A 567 -8.34 19.05 -34.18
N LYS A 568 -7.29 19.13 -33.35
CA LYS A 568 -6.79 17.97 -32.60
C LYS A 568 -7.83 17.42 -31.62
N LEU A 569 -8.58 18.28 -30.93
CA LEU A 569 -9.70 17.84 -30.09
C LEU A 569 -10.82 17.18 -30.89
N ALA A 570 -11.11 17.66 -32.09
CA ALA A 570 -12.13 17.04 -32.95
C ALA A 570 -11.72 15.66 -33.50
N GLU A 571 -10.41 15.38 -33.61
CA GLU A 571 -9.90 14.03 -33.91
C GLU A 571 -10.05 13.09 -32.70
N LEU A 572 -9.77 13.58 -31.49
CA LEU A 572 -9.82 12.80 -30.25
C LEU A 572 -11.25 12.58 -29.72
N GLU A 573 -12.11 13.58 -29.87
CA GLU A 573 -13.50 13.61 -29.38
C GLU A 573 -14.45 14.05 -30.50
N PRO A 574 -14.75 13.18 -31.49
CA PRO A 574 -15.51 13.56 -32.67
C PRO A 574 -16.93 14.07 -32.39
N GLU A 575 -17.52 13.66 -31.27
CA GLU A 575 -18.88 14.01 -30.86
C GLU A 575 -18.96 15.28 -30.01
N ASN A 576 -17.81 15.87 -29.61
CA ASN A 576 -17.80 17.02 -28.71
C ASN A 576 -17.85 18.36 -29.49
N PRO A 577 -18.91 19.19 -29.32
CA PRO A 577 -18.99 20.51 -29.97
C PRO A 577 -18.15 21.60 -29.31
N ALA A 578 -17.70 21.40 -28.06
CA ALA A 578 -17.03 22.43 -27.26
C ALA A 578 -15.80 23.07 -27.94
N PRO A 579 -14.92 22.32 -28.63
CA PRO A 579 -13.74 22.91 -29.27
C PRO A 579 -14.09 23.94 -30.35
N PHE A 580 -15.10 23.64 -31.18
CA PHE A 580 -15.57 24.55 -32.24
C PHE A 580 -16.28 25.77 -31.67
N VAL A 581 -17.02 25.63 -30.57
CA VAL A 581 -17.66 26.76 -29.88
C VAL A 581 -16.60 27.71 -29.31
N ILE A 582 -15.53 27.17 -28.70
CA ILE A 582 -14.43 27.99 -28.20
C ILE A 582 -13.71 28.68 -29.36
N LEU A 583 -13.38 27.97 -30.43
CA LEU A 583 -12.73 28.57 -31.60
C LEU A 583 -13.58 29.67 -32.26
N SER A 584 -14.89 29.45 -32.40
CA SER A 584 -15.84 30.47 -32.89
C SER A 584 -15.84 31.72 -32.00
N SER A 585 -15.74 31.55 -30.67
CA SER A 585 -15.63 32.69 -29.75
C SER A 585 -14.32 33.47 -29.91
N ILE A 586 -13.21 32.80 -30.25
CA ILE A 586 -11.93 33.45 -30.55
C ILE A 586 -12.05 34.30 -31.82
N TYR A 587 -12.64 33.75 -32.88
CA TYR A 587 -12.85 34.49 -34.12
C TYR A 587 -13.80 35.67 -33.96
N ALA A 588 -14.88 35.50 -33.19
CA ALA A 588 -15.80 36.60 -32.88
C ALA A 588 -15.11 37.74 -32.11
N ALA A 589 -14.27 37.42 -31.13
CA ALA A 589 -13.51 38.41 -30.37
C ALA A 589 -12.45 39.16 -31.21
N LEU A 590 -12.02 38.57 -32.33
CA LEU A 590 -11.12 39.18 -33.32
C LEU A 590 -11.87 39.83 -34.50
N GLU A 591 -13.20 39.94 -34.43
CA GLU A 591 -14.07 40.50 -35.49
C GLU A 591 -14.00 39.75 -36.84
N ARG A 592 -13.57 38.48 -36.82
CA ARG A 592 -13.46 37.61 -38.01
C ARG A 592 -14.77 36.86 -38.28
N TRP A 593 -15.82 37.59 -38.65
CA TRP A 593 -17.18 37.04 -38.80
C TRP A 593 -17.32 35.99 -39.92
N GLU A 594 -16.52 36.06 -40.98
CA GLU A 594 -16.49 35.05 -42.04
C GLU A 594 -16.06 33.67 -41.52
N ASP A 595 -15.08 33.65 -40.61
CA ASP A 595 -14.59 32.42 -39.98
C ASP A 595 -15.57 31.91 -38.91
N VAL A 596 -16.31 32.78 -38.23
CA VAL A 596 -17.41 32.37 -37.34
C VAL A 596 -18.48 31.61 -38.11
N GLU A 597 -18.84 32.09 -39.30
CA GLU A 597 -19.82 31.45 -40.18
C GLU A 597 -19.30 30.13 -40.77
N SER A 598 -18.00 30.03 -41.07
CA SER A 598 -17.39 28.77 -41.53
C SER A 598 -17.42 27.70 -40.43
N ILE A 599 -17.08 28.05 -39.19
CA ILE A 599 -17.16 27.13 -38.04
C ILE A 599 -18.60 26.71 -37.76
N ARG A 600 -19.58 27.61 -37.90
CA ARG A 600 -21.00 27.25 -37.74
C ARG A 600 -21.44 26.18 -38.75
N ARG A 601 -21.06 26.34 -40.02
CA ARG A 601 -21.30 25.32 -41.05
C ARG A 601 -20.68 23.97 -40.70
N VAL A 602 -19.46 23.95 -40.16
CA VAL A 602 -18.80 22.70 -39.72
C VAL A 602 -19.58 22.01 -38.59
N ILE A 603 -20.12 22.77 -37.62
CA ILE A 603 -20.95 22.22 -36.53
C ILE A 603 -22.24 21.60 -37.08
N ASP A 604 -22.90 22.30 -38.01
CA ASP A 604 -24.16 21.87 -38.63
C ASP A 604 -23.96 20.63 -39.53
N GLU A 605 -22.90 20.61 -40.35
CA GLU A 605 -22.54 19.47 -41.21
C GLU A 605 -22.22 18.20 -40.40
N LYS A 606 -21.58 18.37 -39.24
CA LYS A 606 -21.26 17.26 -38.32
C LYS A 606 -22.43 16.87 -37.41
N GLN A 607 -23.58 17.52 -37.50
CA GLN A 607 -24.77 17.29 -36.67
C GLN A 607 -24.48 17.32 -35.15
N LEU A 608 -23.54 18.16 -34.71
CA LEU A 608 -23.15 18.21 -33.30
C LEU A 608 -24.20 18.95 -32.47
N VAL A 609 -24.72 18.31 -31.43
CA VAL A 609 -25.78 18.88 -30.58
C VAL A 609 -25.17 19.73 -29.47
N LYS A 610 -25.42 21.05 -29.50
CA LYS A 610 -25.02 21.97 -28.43
C LYS A 610 -25.86 21.70 -27.17
N LEU A 611 -25.23 21.25 -26.10
CA LEU A 611 -25.89 21.17 -24.78
C LEU A 611 -26.09 22.60 -24.24
N PRO A 612 -27.31 23.01 -23.85
CA PRO A 612 -27.52 24.30 -23.23
C PRO A 612 -26.78 24.37 -21.89
N GLY A 613 -26.04 25.46 -21.66
CA GLY A 613 -25.33 25.70 -20.40
C GLY A 613 -26.31 25.89 -19.26
N PHE A 614 -26.17 25.10 -18.19
CA PHE A 614 -26.90 25.29 -16.94
C PHE A 614 -26.03 26.09 -15.97
N SER A 615 -26.54 27.23 -15.48
CA SER A 615 -26.05 27.85 -14.23
C SER A 615 -27.08 27.60 -13.13
N THR A 616 -26.70 26.85 -12.09
CA THR A 616 -27.53 26.65 -10.90
C THR A 616 -27.28 27.77 -9.91
N GLY A 617 -28.16 28.77 -9.88
CA GLY A 617 -28.29 29.70 -8.76
C GLY A 617 -29.09 29.08 -7.61
N PRO A 618 -28.93 29.57 -6.36
CA PRO A 618 -29.59 28.98 -5.20
C PRO A 618 -31.11 29.12 -5.27
N ILE A 619 -31.80 28.03 -4.95
CA ILE A 619 -33.26 27.90 -4.92
C ILE A 619 -33.79 28.75 -3.75
N THR A 620 -34.41 29.89 -4.05
CA THR A 620 -35.31 30.56 -3.11
C THR A 620 -36.70 29.94 -3.20
N THR A 621 -37.21 29.56 -2.04
CA THR A 621 -38.50 28.92 -1.77
C THR A 621 -39.69 29.73 -2.27
N THR A 622 -40.19 29.42 -3.47
CA THR A 622 -41.63 29.40 -3.81
C THR A 622 -41.77 28.53 -5.05
N GLY A 623 -42.53 27.44 -4.93
CA GLY A 623 -42.71 26.47 -6.01
C GLY A 623 -43.58 27.01 -7.13
N GLU A 624 -42.96 27.42 -8.24
CA GLU A 624 -43.54 27.40 -9.58
C GLU A 624 -42.47 26.96 -10.57
N LYS A 625 -42.67 25.79 -11.21
CA LYS A 625 -41.87 25.34 -12.35
C LYS A 625 -42.23 26.21 -13.55
N PHE A 626 -41.46 27.28 -13.80
CA PHE A 626 -41.46 27.92 -15.11
C PHE A 626 -40.65 27.06 -16.09
N LYS A 627 -41.36 26.37 -17.00
CA LYS A 627 -40.79 25.96 -18.29
C LYS A 627 -40.51 27.25 -19.08
N ASN A 628 -39.25 27.56 -19.32
CA ASN A 628 -38.91 28.47 -20.41
C ASN A 628 -39.00 27.69 -21.73
N ASP A 629 -40.21 27.54 -22.24
CA ASP A 629 -40.46 27.34 -23.67
C ASP A 629 -40.21 28.69 -24.38
N ALA A 630 -38.93 29.02 -24.60
CA ALA A 630 -38.53 30.15 -25.43
C ALA A 630 -38.26 29.67 -26.87
N VAL A 631 -39.36 29.64 -27.63
CA VAL A 631 -39.52 30.09 -29.02
C VAL A 631 -38.26 30.13 -29.91
N LEU A 632 -38.37 29.36 -31.01
CA LEU A 632 -37.71 29.52 -32.31
C LEU A 632 -37.50 31.01 -32.68
N CYS A 633 -36.38 31.61 -32.26
CA CYS A 633 -36.05 32.98 -32.61
C CYS A 633 -35.25 32.98 -33.93
N LYS A 634 -35.87 33.50 -35.00
CA LYS A 634 -35.19 33.79 -36.26
C LYS A 634 -34.10 34.86 -36.03
N THR A 635 -33.00 34.69 -36.76
CA THR A 635 -31.73 35.41 -36.77
C THR A 635 -31.80 36.87 -37.25
N THR A 636 -32.54 37.75 -36.57
CA THR A 636 -32.51 39.20 -36.88
C THR A 636 -32.39 40.14 -35.67
N ASP A 637 -32.57 39.67 -34.43
CA ASP A 637 -32.61 40.58 -33.27
C ASP A 637 -31.32 40.60 -32.42
N ILE A 638 -30.25 39.92 -32.84
CA ILE A 638 -28.94 39.95 -32.14
C ILE A 638 -28.12 41.20 -32.52
N GLU A 639 -28.41 41.83 -33.66
CA GLU A 639 -27.65 43.02 -34.13
C GLU A 639 -27.87 44.28 -33.28
N GLN A 640 -28.96 44.37 -32.49
CA GLN A 640 -29.21 45.53 -31.62
C GLN A 640 -28.79 45.32 -30.15
N ALA A 641 -28.56 44.09 -29.70
CA ALA A 641 -28.16 43.83 -28.31
C ALA A 641 -26.64 43.97 -28.09
N LEU A 642 -25.82 43.72 -29.14
CA LEU A 642 -24.36 43.83 -29.06
C LEU A 642 -23.84 45.28 -29.13
N THR A 643 -24.63 46.23 -29.64
CA THR A 643 -24.23 47.64 -29.73
C THR A 643 -24.33 48.41 -28.41
N VAL A 644 -25.08 47.91 -27.41
CA VAL A 644 -25.24 48.59 -26.10
C VAL A 644 -24.19 48.13 -25.07
N SER A 645 -23.56 46.97 -25.26
CA SER A 645 -22.54 46.46 -24.31
C SER A 645 -21.14 47.06 -24.51
N TYR A 646 -20.82 47.59 -25.70
CA TYR A 646 -19.47 48.08 -26.03
C TYR A 646 -19.21 49.55 -25.66
N ALA A 647 -20.18 50.26 -25.09
CA ALA A 647 -20.02 51.66 -24.67
C ALA A 647 -19.67 51.83 -23.17
N GLY A 648 -19.59 50.75 -22.38
CA GLY A 648 -19.42 50.81 -20.92
C GLY A 648 -17.99 50.63 -20.38
N GLU A 649 -17.10 49.95 -21.11
CA GLU A 649 -15.81 49.51 -20.56
C GLU A 649 -14.62 50.37 -21.01
N ARG A 650 -14.71 51.68 -20.75
CA ARG A 650 -13.52 52.56 -20.69
C ARG A 650 -13.71 53.64 -19.63
N LYS A 651 -13.69 53.24 -18.37
CA LYS A 651 -13.25 54.06 -17.21
C LYS A 651 -13.30 53.21 -15.93
N PHE A 652 -12.35 53.46 -15.05
CA PHE A 652 -12.17 52.92 -13.68
C PHE A 652 -11.17 51.77 -13.50
N GLN A 653 -9.88 52.12 -13.57
CA GLN A 653 -8.95 51.71 -12.50
C GLN A 653 -9.24 52.61 -11.29
N ASN A 654 -9.98 52.09 -10.30
CA ASN A 654 -9.88 52.47 -8.90
C ASN A 654 -10.52 51.35 -8.07
N LEU A 655 -9.68 50.58 -7.38
CA LEU A 655 -10.07 49.54 -6.43
C LEU A 655 -10.87 50.15 -5.27
N THR A 656 -12.18 49.93 -5.24
CA THR A 656 -12.99 50.16 -4.03
C THR A 656 -13.63 48.84 -3.59
N LYS A 657 -13.04 48.21 -2.57
CA LYS A 657 -13.67 47.10 -1.83
C LYS A 657 -15.00 47.60 -1.25
N LYS A 658 -16.14 47.03 -1.65
CA LYS A 658 -17.43 47.32 -1.00
C LYS A 658 -17.70 46.33 0.13
N LYS A 659 -18.02 46.87 1.31
CA LYS A 659 -18.34 46.13 2.53
C LYS A 659 -19.84 45.81 2.51
N LYS A 660 -20.23 44.52 2.42
CA LYS A 660 -21.63 44.11 2.60
C LYS A 660 -21.82 43.42 3.94
N THR A 661 -22.91 43.76 4.61
CA THR A 661 -23.33 43.15 5.89
C THR A 661 -24.69 42.52 5.67
N THR A 662 -24.81 41.22 5.91
CA THR A 662 -26.08 40.49 5.82
C THR A 662 -26.45 40.00 7.22
N LEU A 663 -27.68 40.29 7.63
CA LEU A 663 -28.25 39.82 8.91
C LEU A 663 -28.87 38.44 8.70
N LEU A 664 -28.58 37.51 9.60
CA LEU A 664 -29.21 36.19 9.67
C LEU A 664 -30.43 36.25 10.58
N ASP A 665 -31.34 35.28 10.41
CA ASP A 665 -32.62 35.20 11.14
C ASP A 665 -32.48 35.04 12.67
N ASP A 666 -31.28 34.71 13.17
CA ASP A 666 -30.95 34.64 14.60
C ASP A 666 -30.41 35.96 15.18
N GLY A 667 -30.36 37.03 14.37
CA GLY A 667 -29.88 38.36 14.76
C GLY A 667 -28.37 38.55 14.65
N SER A 668 -27.61 37.55 14.19
CA SER A 668 -26.18 37.69 13.90
C SER A 668 -25.92 38.36 12.54
N ALA A 669 -24.80 39.07 12.40
CA ALA A 669 -24.45 39.79 11.18
C ALA A 669 -23.14 39.25 10.57
N ILE A 670 -23.19 38.79 9.32
CA ILE A 670 -22.00 38.37 8.57
C ILE A 670 -21.52 39.56 7.73
N ARG A 671 -20.23 39.92 7.90
CA ARG A 671 -19.56 40.92 7.07
C ARG A 671 -18.59 40.23 6.12
N TYR A 672 -18.71 40.50 4.83
CA TYR A 672 -17.78 39.98 3.83
C TYR A 672 -17.43 41.04 2.78
N TRP A 673 -16.28 40.83 2.14
CA TRP A 673 -15.75 41.65 1.06
C TRP A 673 -15.93 40.88 -0.25
N VAL A 674 -16.49 41.52 -1.27
CA VAL A 674 -16.66 40.94 -2.61
C VAL A 674 -15.70 41.66 -3.56
N ASN A 675 -14.89 40.90 -4.29
CA ASN A 675 -14.23 41.35 -5.52
C ASN A 675 -15.10 40.90 -6.69
N GLU A 676 -15.36 41.79 -7.66
CA GLU A 676 -16.38 41.55 -8.69
C GLU A 676 -15.88 40.83 -9.95
N ASP A 677 -14.62 40.42 -10.05
CA ASP A 677 -14.12 39.67 -11.23
C ASP A 677 -13.33 38.42 -10.83
N SER A 678 -14.05 37.31 -10.58
CA SER A 678 -13.53 35.95 -10.80
C SER A 678 -14.70 34.98 -10.86
N ASP A 679 -14.90 34.36 -12.02
CA ASP A 679 -15.87 33.27 -12.27
C ASP A 679 -15.42 31.93 -11.64
N SER A 680 -14.69 32.01 -10.51
CA SER A 680 -14.30 30.88 -9.67
C SER A 680 -14.83 31.12 -8.26
N SER A 681 -15.80 30.31 -7.85
CA SER A 681 -16.39 30.33 -6.51
C SER A 681 -15.37 29.89 -5.44
N TRP A 682 -14.59 30.85 -4.93
CA TRP A 682 -13.93 30.74 -3.63
C TRP A 682 -14.24 31.98 -2.79
N SER A 683 -15.43 31.99 -2.19
CA SER A 683 -15.75 32.93 -1.12
C SER A 683 -15.18 32.39 0.20
N ARG A 684 -14.14 33.04 0.76
CA ARG A 684 -13.69 32.83 2.13
C ARG A 684 -14.84 33.14 3.10
N LEU A 685 -15.40 32.11 3.73
CA LEU A 685 -16.31 32.24 4.87
C LEU A 685 -15.49 32.30 6.16
N TYR A 686 -15.26 33.51 6.69
CA TYR A 686 -14.81 33.67 8.06
C TYR A 686 -16.03 33.59 8.98
N ARG A 687 -16.09 32.54 9.81
CA ARG A 687 -17.02 32.48 10.93
C ARG A 687 -16.33 33.17 12.11
N ASN A 688 -16.79 34.36 12.48
CA ASN A 688 -16.39 34.97 13.74
C ASN A 688 -17.11 34.23 14.87
N ASP A 689 -16.37 33.54 15.73
CA ASP A 689 -16.85 33.25 17.09
C ASP A 689 -16.75 34.55 17.91
N PRO A 690 -17.80 34.96 18.64
CA PRO A 690 -17.73 36.15 19.48
C PRO A 690 -16.96 35.81 20.76
N GLY A 691 -15.64 36.06 20.79
CA GLY A 691 -14.89 35.89 22.04
C GLY A 691 -13.36 35.97 22.02
N GLU A 692 -12.68 35.99 20.88
CA GLU A 692 -11.20 36.09 20.87
C GLU A 692 -10.74 37.52 20.57
N GLU A 693 -10.26 38.20 21.60
CA GLU A 693 -9.45 39.42 21.49
C GLU A 693 -8.10 39.06 20.85
N TRP A 694 -7.65 39.90 19.92
CA TRP A 694 -6.34 39.80 19.29
C TRP A 694 -5.28 40.27 20.28
N GLU A 695 -4.35 39.40 20.69
CA GLU A 695 -3.05 39.82 21.21
C GLU A 695 -2.01 39.66 20.10
N ASP A 696 -1.35 40.78 19.76
CA ASP A 696 -0.22 40.85 18.84
C ASP A 696 0.97 40.02 19.36
N VAL A 697 1.38 38.98 18.62
CA VAL A 697 2.77 38.49 18.53
C VAL A 697 3.05 37.98 17.11
#